data_AF-A0A947KHT9-F1
#
_entry.id   AF-A0A947KHT9-F1
#
_cell.length_a   1.000
_cell.length_b   1.000
_cell.length_c   1.000
_cell.angle_alpha   90.00
_cell.angle_beta   90.00
_cell.angle_gamma   90.00
#
_symmetry.space_group_name_H-M   'P 1'
#
loop_
_entity.id
_entity.type
_entity.pdbx_description
1 polymer ?
#
loop_
_entity_poly.entity_id
_entity_poly.type
_entity_poly.pdbx_seq_one_letter_code
_entity_poly.pdbx_strand_id
1 'polypeptide(L)'
;MMKSTNYSNGKIAKKAIIVILSLLISNMIANAQVFQIGNREYRFKDSKWFNYSSGIKGDIIVPDRLIVRLASREKPVTSDFKNLGISGVNVISRRLLGDYYVLEIAPNVDPFNVVQTLFQSAVFEYVEFDALGTYAATPQDPYFPEQWNLDDTKLRMELAWDLSSGDNSVILAIIDSGTEYDHEDLDNNIWNNSDELPGDGNSDGYPGVAGVDDDGDGLIDEDSQGLQPGEPGYTNDLFEDDDENVFIDDFYGWDFADDDNSPISTNYHGTAVAGIAGAQTHNCENGVYTGIAGIAGGWKTKPGVSLMILKVLFNIPDLFVFASATAECITYASENGADVMNMSWGWYNFYDWYEDVVNEAVNDYDCILVACSHNFNRDITFPAKYANTIAVGATDENDVRRPYSNYGPELDVVAPSHVPTTTLNNGYIDEFTGTSASAPHVAGLAALIRSINPNISWVQVRNVIRSTADKVAGMDEDFTVYYGYGRINAYKALKYTLENYGGTLSGEVIFHENITIKQGATLTILPGTIVYFNPYIKLTVNGTLDAQGTSDNPIVLTRSDPDNHDYVYWEGIWVNSNGSFNLDHVYVYGAHCGVYSSYASGSIKNSHFEENSFGTYINQSDNIEISNSKFINNNWFGACIGYSDGLNINNNEFIENENGVILNRSTGNLCENIIRDNNNQGIGSENIGDPNLSTARYRPDTYPPEVNNVIENNSQYGVYISSNSSANLGTMSGDPRYILCGGFNYFNRLSGSYDVYNNSSNAILAQVNWWGSMHNYGNIWVVPKAEEFCFPLPKPTSSKTPDILTLLLIEAYSLEVDSLYVEAIEVFNNIINTAPDNSIIYPSISGIVRNYKRLNDINELIANLDDLHTRYSYKLAGITAYDYSVTIFAGERDFDEALSRSEEVVKIYTSDRRKNEEAAWAIFEQGTIYEIMITELNCGLGKSSDALMLQAKTMQNFSRVVKDYPESEASELVRALYGEDLPYVEQIVIPENFTLHPIYPNPFNATTTICFDLPEPAKVNLKIYDILGVEVWSMESRNTRYEAGSHSIIWSGTNRQGLPLSTGLYLIRLTIHKFSETQKVLLLK
;
A
#
# COMPACT_ATOMS: atom_id res chain seq x y z
N MET A 1 46.65 -25.19 -35.56
CA MET A 1 47.18 -26.44 -36.18
C MET A 1 46.61 -27.62 -35.41
N MET A 2 45.85 -28.49 -36.10
CA MET A 2 45.52 -29.93 -35.88
C MET A 2 45.73 -30.54 -34.47
N LYS A 3 44.85 -31.35 -33.88
CA LYS A 3 43.96 -32.39 -34.47
C LYS A 3 43.02 -32.99 -33.41
N SER A 4 41.89 -33.48 -33.91
CA SER A 4 40.85 -34.32 -33.30
C SER A 4 41.30 -35.67 -32.71
N THR A 5 40.55 -36.22 -31.75
CA THR A 5 39.96 -37.58 -31.83
C THR A 5 38.83 -37.81 -30.82
N ASN A 6 37.78 -38.50 -31.29
CA ASN A 6 36.53 -38.86 -30.63
C ASN A 6 36.60 -40.13 -29.75
N TYR A 7 35.72 -40.17 -28.75
CA TYR A 7 34.94 -41.28 -28.16
C TYR A 7 35.32 -42.75 -28.45
N SER A 8 35.54 -43.56 -27.39
CA SER A 8 34.68 -44.71 -27.01
C SER A 8 35.35 -45.61 -25.94
N ASN A 9 34.79 -45.68 -24.73
CA ASN A 9 34.75 -46.89 -23.87
C ASN A 9 33.96 -46.67 -22.55
N GLY A 10 32.91 -45.85 -22.58
CA GLY A 10 32.00 -45.66 -21.47
C GLY A 10 30.84 -46.64 -21.53
N LYS A 11 30.90 -47.75 -20.78
CA LYS A 11 29.71 -48.41 -20.21
C LYS A 11 29.99 -49.52 -19.19
N ILE A 12 31.22 -50.06 -19.11
CA ILE A 12 31.57 -51.11 -18.12
C ILE A 12 32.34 -50.54 -16.91
N ALA A 13 33.05 -49.41 -17.05
CA ALA A 13 33.72 -48.75 -15.93
C ALA A 13 32.76 -47.95 -15.01
N LYS A 14 31.62 -47.46 -15.51
CA LYS A 14 30.69 -46.63 -14.72
C LYS A 14 29.92 -47.42 -13.64
N LYS A 15 29.62 -48.71 -13.83
CA LYS A 15 28.93 -49.50 -12.79
C LYS A 15 29.85 -49.95 -11.66
N ALA A 16 31.13 -50.24 -11.95
CA ALA A 16 32.11 -50.55 -10.91
C ALA A 16 32.50 -49.30 -10.10
N ILE A 17 32.61 -48.14 -10.76
CA ILE A 17 32.88 -46.86 -10.10
C ILE A 17 31.70 -46.41 -9.24
N ILE A 18 30.45 -46.61 -9.66
CA ILE A 18 29.28 -46.27 -8.83
C ILE A 18 29.17 -47.18 -7.61
N VAL A 19 29.43 -48.50 -7.71
CA VAL A 19 29.39 -49.38 -6.53
C VAL A 19 30.57 -49.12 -5.58
N ILE A 20 31.76 -48.77 -6.10
CA ILE A 20 32.92 -48.38 -5.28
C ILE A 20 32.75 -46.98 -4.67
N LEU A 21 32.12 -46.02 -5.36
CA LEU A 21 31.76 -44.71 -4.79
C LEU A 21 30.60 -44.82 -3.80
N SER A 22 29.61 -45.70 -4.02
CA SER A 22 28.57 -45.95 -3.02
C SER A 22 29.13 -46.62 -1.76
N LEU A 23 30.11 -47.52 -1.88
CA LEU A 23 30.80 -48.13 -0.74
C LEU A 23 31.83 -47.19 -0.06
N LEU A 24 32.36 -46.18 -0.77
CA LEU A 24 33.21 -45.13 -0.19
C LEU A 24 32.39 -44.00 0.45
N ILE A 25 31.20 -43.69 -0.07
CA ILE A 25 30.26 -42.73 0.54
C ILE A 25 29.60 -43.34 1.79
N SER A 26 29.48 -44.67 1.86
CA SER A 26 29.03 -45.38 3.08
C SER A 26 30.08 -45.43 4.20
N ASN A 27 31.34 -45.07 3.91
CA ASN A 27 32.46 -45.10 4.88
C ASN A 27 33.04 -43.69 5.19
N MET A 28 32.38 -42.62 4.74
CA MET A 28 32.70 -41.22 5.12
C MET A 28 31.59 -40.57 5.95
N ILE A 29 30.72 -41.38 6.55
CA ILE A 29 29.93 -40.96 7.71
C ILE A 29 30.70 -41.43 8.95
N ALA A 30 30.96 -40.50 9.87
CA ALA A 30 31.73 -40.62 11.11
C ALA A 30 33.24 -40.34 11.02
N ASN A 31 33.60 -39.10 10.70
CA ASN A 31 34.61 -38.37 11.48
C ASN A 31 34.16 -36.90 11.54
N ALA A 32 33.83 -36.40 12.73
CA ALA A 32 33.55 -35.00 12.94
C ALA A 32 34.77 -34.18 12.48
N GLN A 33 34.60 -33.25 11.55
CA GLN A 33 35.68 -32.29 11.25
C GLN A 33 35.81 -31.39 12.48
N VAL A 34 37.00 -31.38 13.07
CA VAL A 34 37.32 -30.54 14.24
C VAL A 34 38.37 -29.52 13.82
N PHE A 35 38.10 -28.25 14.08
CA PHE A 35 39.02 -27.14 13.85
C PHE A 35 39.31 -26.44 15.17
N GLN A 36 40.54 -25.99 15.39
CA GLN A 36 41.00 -25.42 16.66
C GLN A 36 41.67 -24.07 16.40
N ILE A 37 41.20 -23.04 17.09
CA ILE A 37 41.75 -21.67 16.99
C ILE A 37 41.97 -21.15 18.40
N GLY A 38 43.23 -21.05 18.82
CA GLY A 38 43.58 -20.73 20.20
C GLY A 38 43.03 -21.80 21.16
N ASN A 39 42.20 -21.37 22.13
CA ASN A 39 41.54 -22.26 23.08
C ASN A 39 40.11 -22.67 22.67
N ARG A 40 39.67 -22.27 21.46
CA ARG A 40 38.31 -22.50 20.97
C ARG A 40 38.27 -23.63 19.96
N GLU A 41 37.31 -24.52 20.16
CA GLU A 41 37.09 -25.68 19.32
C GLU A 41 35.86 -25.46 18.44
N TYR A 42 35.92 -25.84 17.17
CA TYR A 42 34.79 -25.84 16.25
C TYR A 42 34.60 -27.24 15.69
N ARG A 43 33.38 -27.75 15.70
CA ARG A 43 33.09 -29.08 15.14
C ARG A 43 31.97 -29.01 14.11
N PHE A 44 32.16 -29.71 12.99
CA PHE A 44 31.11 -29.91 12.00
C PHE A 44 30.26 -31.11 12.40
N LYS A 45 28.97 -30.88 12.63
CA LYS A 45 27.98 -31.90 13.00
C LYS A 45 26.64 -31.53 12.37
N ASP A 46 25.83 -32.50 11.96
CA ASP A 46 24.45 -32.25 11.49
C ASP A 46 24.36 -31.16 10.39
N SER A 47 25.33 -31.17 9.46
CA SER A 47 25.48 -30.19 8.36
C SER A 47 25.75 -28.74 8.77
N LYS A 48 26.08 -28.47 10.04
CA LYS A 48 26.38 -27.15 10.59
C LYS A 48 27.71 -27.15 11.36
N TRP A 49 28.32 -25.98 11.51
CA TRP A 49 29.47 -25.80 12.39
C TRP A 49 29.02 -25.29 13.75
N PHE A 50 29.59 -25.84 14.81
CA PHE A 50 29.31 -25.43 16.19
C PHE A 50 30.59 -25.00 16.88
N ASN A 51 30.53 -23.99 17.74
CA ASN A 51 31.61 -23.74 18.69
C ASN A 51 31.51 -24.73 19.87
N TYR A 52 32.63 -24.97 20.54
CA TYR A 52 32.75 -25.85 21.69
C TYR A 52 33.61 -25.18 22.76
N SER A 53 33.13 -25.22 23.99
CA SER A 53 33.86 -24.74 25.18
C SER A 53 33.99 -25.87 26.18
N SER A 54 35.22 -26.24 26.54
CA SER A 54 35.50 -27.36 27.46
C SER A 54 34.80 -28.69 27.11
N GLY A 55 34.60 -28.96 25.82
CA GLY A 55 33.94 -30.16 25.33
C GLY A 55 32.41 -30.12 25.29
N ILE A 56 31.79 -29.03 25.76
CA ILE A 56 30.35 -28.76 25.66
C ILE A 56 30.04 -28.13 24.30
N LYS A 57 29.00 -28.62 23.62
CA LYS A 57 28.51 -28.09 22.34
C LYS A 57 27.84 -26.73 22.61
N GLY A 58 28.32 -25.68 21.95
CA GLY A 58 27.70 -24.36 21.98
C GLY A 58 26.94 -24.04 20.69
N ASP A 59 26.90 -22.76 20.36
CA ASP A 59 26.12 -22.15 19.29
C ASP A 59 26.55 -22.58 17.89
N ILE A 60 25.60 -22.47 16.95
CA ILE A 60 25.89 -22.63 15.53
C ILE A 60 26.72 -21.42 15.09
N ILE A 61 27.87 -21.64 14.46
CA ILE A 61 28.68 -20.56 13.90
C ILE A 61 28.37 -20.35 12.41
N VAL A 62 28.57 -19.13 11.94
CA VAL A 62 28.43 -18.69 10.55
C VAL A 62 29.84 -18.56 9.96
N PRO A 63 30.35 -19.57 9.22
CA PRO A 63 31.76 -19.61 8.86
C PRO A 63 32.22 -18.44 7.98
N ASP A 64 31.35 -17.90 7.14
CA ASP A 64 31.65 -16.78 6.25
C ASP A 64 31.55 -15.39 6.93
N ARG A 65 31.22 -15.32 8.22
CA ARG A 65 31.19 -14.06 8.98
C ARG A 65 32.13 -14.11 10.18
N LEU A 66 32.96 -13.07 10.33
CA LEU A 66 33.92 -12.96 11.42
C LEU A 66 33.69 -11.71 12.26
N ILE A 67 33.88 -11.85 13.56
CA ILE A 67 34.02 -10.74 14.50
C ILE A 67 35.51 -10.50 14.75
N VAL A 68 35.99 -9.29 14.48
CA VAL A 68 37.40 -8.94 14.65
C VAL A 68 37.60 -7.66 15.45
N ARG A 69 38.76 -7.56 16.12
CA ARG A 69 39.26 -6.31 16.70
C ARG A 69 40.74 -6.17 16.43
N LEU A 70 41.14 -5.03 15.87
CA LEU A 70 42.56 -4.67 15.73
C LEU A 70 43.17 -4.35 17.09
N ALA A 71 44.43 -4.72 17.29
CA ALA A 71 45.18 -4.35 18.49
C ALA A 71 45.36 -2.83 18.63
N SER A 72 45.29 -2.08 17.52
CA SER A 72 45.30 -0.60 17.51
C SER A 72 43.97 0.02 17.94
N ARG A 73 42.89 -0.77 18.04
CA ARG A 73 41.49 -0.32 18.25
C ARG A 73 40.91 0.53 17.12
N GLU A 74 41.61 0.66 16.00
CA GLU A 74 41.11 1.35 14.80
C GLU A 74 40.18 0.46 13.98
N LYS A 75 39.44 1.06 13.03
CA LYS A 75 38.61 0.31 12.07
C LYS A 75 39.50 -0.44 11.08
N PRO A 76 39.33 -1.76 10.92
CA PRO A 76 40.07 -2.51 9.91
C PRO A 76 39.69 -2.06 8.50
N VAL A 77 40.70 -1.96 7.65
CA VAL A 77 40.59 -1.54 6.24
C VAL A 77 41.09 -2.64 5.33
N THR A 78 40.71 -2.59 4.04
CA THR A 78 41.07 -3.61 3.05
C THR A 78 42.58 -3.89 2.95
N SER A 79 43.43 -2.90 3.24
CA SER A 79 44.89 -3.08 3.26
C SER A 79 45.38 -4.00 4.37
N ASP A 80 44.68 -4.06 5.52
CA ASP A 80 45.09 -4.91 6.65
C ASP A 80 45.04 -6.39 6.27
N PHE A 81 44.03 -6.78 5.50
CA PHE A 81 43.87 -8.14 4.99
C PHE A 81 44.82 -8.46 3.84
N LYS A 82 45.00 -7.51 2.89
CA LYS A 82 45.94 -7.67 1.77
C LYS A 82 47.38 -7.86 2.24
N ASN A 83 47.79 -7.14 3.28
CA ASN A 83 49.14 -7.26 3.86
C ASN A 83 49.39 -8.65 4.49
N LEU A 84 48.33 -9.36 4.87
CA LEU A 84 48.37 -10.73 5.37
C LEU A 84 48.19 -11.78 4.24
N GLY A 85 48.14 -11.35 2.98
CA GLY A 85 47.94 -12.24 1.83
C GLY A 85 46.50 -12.74 1.66
N ILE A 86 45.53 -12.12 2.35
CA ILE A 86 44.12 -12.50 2.33
C ILE A 86 43.37 -11.64 1.31
N SER A 87 42.60 -12.29 0.43
CA SER A 87 41.74 -11.64 -0.56
C SER A 87 40.31 -12.15 -0.44
N GLY A 88 39.32 -11.33 -0.80
CA GLY A 88 37.90 -11.70 -0.71
C GLY A 88 37.31 -11.56 0.69
N VAL A 89 37.80 -10.59 1.47
CA VAL A 89 37.25 -10.22 2.77
C VAL A 89 36.72 -8.79 2.69
N ASN A 90 35.45 -8.59 3.01
CA ASN A 90 34.78 -7.30 3.03
C ASN A 90 34.49 -6.87 4.46
N VAL A 91 34.69 -5.58 4.77
CA VAL A 91 34.34 -5.02 6.08
C VAL A 91 32.91 -4.49 5.97
N ILE A 92 31.95 -5.09 6.66
CA ILE A 92 30.51 -4.74 6.58
C ILE A 92 30.19 -3.40 7.28
N SER A 93 31.21 -2.73 7.82
CA SER A 93 31.19 -1.36 8.38
C SER A 93 30.44 -1.12 9.68
N ARG A 94 29.75 -2.12 10.26
CA ARG A 94 29.12 -2.02 11.59
C ARG A 94 30.19 -2.04 12.69
N ARG A 95 30.34 -0.93 13.43
CA ARG A 95 31.13 -0.86 14.66
C ARG A 95 30.28 -1.38 15.81
N LEU A 96 30.72 -2.43 16.48
CA LEU A 96 30.11 -2.95 17.70
C LEU A 96 30.74 -2.27 18.93
N LEU A 97 30.06 -2.36 20.07
CA LEU A 97 30.53 -1.82 21.35
C LEU A 97 31.91 -2.44 21.70
N GLY A 98 32.91 -1.60 22.05
CA GLY A 98 34.27 -2.08 22.37
C GLY A 98 35.25 -2.22 21.19
N ASP A 99 34.94 -1.57 20.05
CA ASP A 99 35.77 -1.51 18.84
C ASP A 99 35.92 -2.84 18.09
N TYR A 100 34.86 -3.65 18.11
CA TYR A 100 34.77 -4.84 17.27
C TYR A 100 34.08 -4.51 15.94
N TYR A 101 34.43 -5.26 14.90
CA TYR A 101 33.94 -5.07 13.54
C TYR A 101 33.57 -6.42 12.94
N VAL A 102 32.51 -6.41 12.13
CA VAL A 102 32.06 -7.59 11.39
C VAL A 102 32.70 -7.63 10.00
N LEU A 103 33.27 -8.78 9.65
CA LEU A 103 33.82 -9.08 8.33
C LEU A 103 32.98 -10.15 7.64
N GLU A 104 32.93 -10.07 6.31
CA GLU A 104 32.36 -11.08 5.45
C GLU A 104 33.47 -11.72 4.60
N ILE A 105 33.37 -13.03 4.41
CA ILE A 105 34.30 -13.83 3.61
C ILE A 105 33.56 -14.27 2.35
N ALA A 106 34.14 -13.98 1.18
CA ALA A 106 33.55 -14.36 -0.08
C ALA A 106 33.38 -15.91 -0.19
N PRO A 107 32.31 -16.41 -0.86
CA PRO A 107 31.96 -17.85 -0.87
C PRO A 107 33.03 -18.81 -1.42
N ASN A 108 34.03 -18.28 -2.13
CA ASN A 108 35.12 -19.04 -2.73
C ASN A 108 36.42 -19.04 -1.89
N VAL A 109 36.39 -18.48 -0.69
CA VAL A 109 37.53 -18.38 0.23
C VAL A 109 37.29 -19.31 1.42
N ASP A 110 38.32 -20.07 1.83
CA ASP A 110 38.22 -20.96 2.99
C ASP A 110 38.19 -20.13 4.30
N PRO A 111 37.06 -20.11 5.01
CA PRO A 111 36.90 -19.25 6.17
C PRO A 111 37.78 -19.62 7.35
N PHE A 112 38.08 -20.92 7.53
CA PHE A 112 38.90 -21.41 8.63
C PHE A 112 40.37 -21.02 8.45
N ASN A 113 40.85 -20.98 7.20
CA ASN A 113 42.17 -20.48 6.89
C ASN A 113 42.29 -18.97 7.12
N VAL A 114 41.25 -18.20 6.78
CA VAL A 114 41.19 -16.75 7.04
C VAL A 114 41.27 -16.48 8.54
N VAL A 115 40.41 -17.09 9.36
CA VAL A 115 40.43 -16.88 10.82
C VAL A 115 41.77 -17.28 11.41
N GLN A 116 42.33 -18.42 11.01
CA GLN A 116 43.63 -18.87 11.51
C GLN A 116 44.74 -17.86 11.18
N THR A 117 44.75 -17.33 9.96
CA THR A 117 45.76 -16.35 9.52
C THR A 117 45.61 -15.03 10.26
N LEU A 118 44.38 -14.53 10.43
CA LEU A 118 44.12 -13.30 11.18
C LEU A 118 44.51 -13.47 12.65
N PHE A 119 44.14 -14.58 13.27
CA PHE A 119 44.48 -14.91 14.66
C PHE A 119 46.01 -15.00 14.88
N GLN A 120 46.74 -15.63 13.95
CA GLN A 120 48.20 -15.77 14.03
C GLN A 120 48.97 -14.49 13.72
N SER A 121 48.35 -13.51 13.07
CA SER A 121 49.03 -12.29 12.63
C SER A 121 49.52 -11.39 13.77
N ALA A 122 48.92 -11.51 14.96
CA ALA A 122 49.06 -10.58 16.09
C ALA A 122 48.67 -9.11 15.80
N VAL A 123 48.20 -8.80 14.59
CA VAL A 123 47.62 -7.51 14.21
C VAL A 123 46.20 -7.36 14.80
N PHE A 124 45.50 -8.48 14.89
CA PHE A 124 44.18 -8.58 15.50
C PHE A 124 44.32 -9.09 16.94
N GLU A 125 43.74 -8.36 17.88
CA GLU A 125 43.63 -8.75 19.29
C GLU A 125 42.49 -9.76 19.49
N TYR A 126 41.50 -9.75 18.60
CA TYR A 126 40.36 -10.64 18.62
C TYR A 126 39.97 -11.06 17.21
N VAL A 127 39.69 -12.36 17.03
CA VAL A 127 39.15 -12.94 15.80
C VAL A 127 38.28 -14.14 16.20
N GLU A 128 37.02 -14.14 15.78
CA GLU A 128 36.10 -15.27 15.98
C GLU A 128 35.12 -15.36 14.80
N PHE A 129 34.52 -16.53 14.62
CA PHE A 129 33.32 -16.65 13.78
C PHE A 129 32.14 -15.96 14.47
N ASP A 130 31.25 -15.41 13.66
CA ASP A 130 29.93 -14.98 14.12
C ASP A 130 29.08 -16.21 14.46
N ALA A 131 28.08 -16.06 15.34
CA ALA A 131 27.22 -17.16 15.78
C ALA A 131 25.74 -16.83 15.57
N LEU A 132 24.95 -17.85 15.24
CA LEU A 132 23.49 -17.76 15.22
C LEU A 132 22.96 -17.90 16.64
N GLY A 133 22.22 -16.90 17.11
CA GLY A 133 21.32 -17.07 18.25
C GLY A 133 20.10 -17.89 17.82
N THR A 134 19.57 -18.72 18.72
CA THR A 134 18.25 -19.33 18.58
C THR A 134 17.26 -18.57 19.45
N TYR A 135 16.19 -18.04 18.86
CA TYR A 135 15.02 -17.64 19.63
C TYR A 135 14.21 -18.89 19.99
N ALA A 136 14.15 -19.15 21.29
CA ALA A 136 13.09 -19.87 21.96
C ALA A 136 13.05 -19.25 23.35
N ALA A 137 11.98 -18.51 23.68
CA ALA A 137 11.78 -18.04 25.03
C ALA A 137 11.41 -19.26 25.89
N THR A 138 12.40 -20.04 26.29
CA THR A 138 12.21 -21.09 27.29
C THR A 138 12.13 -20.40 28.65
N PRO A 139 11.09 -20.67 29.47
CA PRO A 139 11.03 -20.15 30.83
C PRO A 139 12.33 -20.43 31.60
N GLN A 140 12.79 -19.46 32.39
CA GLN A 140 14.05 -19.56 33.15
C GLN A 140 13.80 -19.75 34.65
N ASP A 141 12.53 -19.91 35.02
CA ASP A 141 12.05 -20.19 36.36
C ASP A 141 12.70 -21.49 36.87
N PRO A 142 13.33 -21.50 38.06
CA PRO A 142 14.10 -22.65 38.54
C PRO A 142 13.31 -23.95 38.65
N TYR A 143 11.99 -23.87 38.88
CA TYR A 143 11.12 -25.03 39.02
C TYR A 143 10.43 -25.45 37.70
N PHE A 144 10.52 -24.65 36.63
CA PHE A 144 9.95 -25.00 35.33
C PHE A 144 10.46 -26.35 34.77
N PRO A 145 11.76 -26.73 34.89
CA PRO A 145 12.24 -28.04 34.45
C PRO A 145 11.58 -29.23 35.15
N GLU A 146 10.94 -29.01 36.31
CA GLU A 146 10.24 -30.04 37.08
C GLU A 146 8.75 -30.15 36.66
N GLN A 147 8.22 -29.14 35.97
CA GLN A 147 6.84 -29.08 35.47
C GLN A 147 6.65 -29.90 34.19
N TRP A 148 6.81 -31.22 34.33
CA TRP A 148 6.66 -32.22 33.27
C TRP A 148 5.35 -32.10 32.47
N ASN A 149 4.31 -31.54 33.11
CA ASN A 149 3.00 -31.29 32.52
C ASN A 149 3.05 -30.26 31.38
N LEU A 150 3.95 -29.28 31.41
CA LEU A 150 4.01 -28.19 30.43
C LEU A 150 4.79 -28.56 29.15
N ASP A 151 5.63 -29.60 29.24
CA ASP A 151 6.49 -30.11 28.17
C ASP A 151 5.73 -30.39 26.84
N ASP A 152 6.47 -30.30 25.73
CA ASP A 152 6.10 -30.64 24.35
C ASP A 152 5.50 -32.03 24.11
N THR A 153 5.74 -32.97 25.02
CA THR A 153 5.16 -34.32 24.98
C THR A 153 3.79 -34.42 25.67
N LYS A 154 3.44 -33.41 26.47
CA LYS A 154 2.22 -33.33 27.26
C LYS A 154 1.28 -32.26 26.75
N LEU A 155 1.37 -31.04 27.28
CA LEU A 155 0.44 -29.97 26.94
C LEU A 155 0.95 -29.07 25.81
N ARG A 156 2.25 -29.14 25.49
CA ARG A 156 2.91 -28.34 24.44
C ARG A 156 2.81 -26.84 24.71
N MET A 157 3.12 -26.45 25.95
CA MET A 157 2.89 -25.08 26.41
C MET A 157 3.85 -24.08 25.79
N GLU A 158 5.13 -24.44 25.58
CA GLU A 158 6.09 -23.55 24.90
C GLU A 158 5.57 -23.11 23.53
N LEU A 159 5.13 -24.07 22.70
CA LEU A 159 4.51 -23.78 21.40
C LEU A 159 3.17 -23.02 21.53
N ALA A 160 2.42 -23.23 22.61
CA ALA A 160 1.17 -22.51 22.84
C ALA A 160 1.42 -21.04 23.21
N TRP A 161 2.39 -20.76 24.06
CA TRP A 161 2.80 -19.42 24.45
C TRP A 161 3.42 -18.62 23.32
N ASP A 162 4.04 -19.31 22.35
CA ASP A 162 4.44 -18.72 21.07
C ASP A 162 3.23 -18.20 20.25
N LEU A 163 1.99 -18.62 20.55
CA LEU A 163 0.76 -18.04 19.97
C LEU A 163 0.09 -17.03 20.91
N SER A 164 -0.05 -17.37 22.18
CA SER A 164 -0.58 -16.50 23.23
C SER A 164 -0.21 -17.04 24.62
N SER A 165 0.26 -16.16 25.50
CA SER A 165 0.52 -16.45 26.92
C SER A 165 -0.60 -15.97 27.85
N GLY A 166 -1.68 -15.42 27.31
CA GLY A 166 -2.75 -14.77 28.05
C GLY A 166 -2.87 -13.29 27.72
N ASP A 167 -3.98 -12.70 28.14
CA ASP A 167 -4.28 -11.27 28.02
C ASP A 167 -5.01 -10.84 29.29
N ASN A 168 -4.62 -9.70 29.88
CA ASN A 168 -5.13 -9.26 31.17
C ASN A 168 -6.59 -8.76 31.10
N SER A 169 -7.14 -8.58 29.90
CA SER A 169 -8.57 -8.35 29.72
C SER A 169 -9.41 -9.61 29.97
N VAL A 170 -8.79 -10.79 30.02
CA VAL A 170 -9.48 -12.05 30.33
C VAL A 170 -9.39 -12.33 31.83
N ILE A 171 -10.53 -12.44 32.50
CA ILE A 171 -10.66 -12.67 33.93
C ILE A 171 -10.91 -14.16 34.20
N LEU A 172 -10.02 -14.78 34.96
CA LEU A 172 -10.12 -16.16 35.43
C LEU A 172 -10.38 -16.19 36.93
N ALA A 173 -11.62 -16.49 37.32
CA ALA A 173 -12.00 -16.66 38.72
C ALA A 173 -11.51 -17.99 39.29
N ILE A 174 -10.78 -17.93 40.40
CA ILE A 174 -10.35 -19.08 41.19
C ILE A 174 -11.29 -19.22 42.39
N ILE A 175 -12.33 -20.05 42.23
CA ILE A 175 -13.32 -20.33 43.27
C ILE A 175 -12.84 -21.49 44.13
N ASP A 176 -12.10 -21.20 45.20
CA ASP A 176 -11.38 -22.20 45.96
C ASP A 176 -11.23 -21.82 47.45
N SER A 177 -10.16 -22.24 48.13
CA SER A 177 -9.98 -22.06 49.56
C SER A 177 -9.62 -20.65 49.98
N GLY A 178 -9.44 -19.75 49.01
CA GLY A 178 -8.65 -18.53 49.09
C GLY A 178 -7.22 -18.75 48.62
N THR A 179 -6.57 -17.67 48.20
CA THR A 179 -5.25 -17.65 47.57
C THR A 179 -4.36 -16.62 48.26
N GLU A 180 -3.09 -16.96 48.47
CA GLU A 180 -2.04 -15.99 48.80
C GLU A 180 -1.78 -15.14 47.55
N TYR A 181 -2.57 -14.06 47.37
CA TYR A 181 -2.56 -13.24 46.16
C TYR A 181 -1.25 -12.43 46.02
N ASP A 182 -0.54 -12.20 47.11
CA ASP A 182 0.75 -11.51 47.18
C ASP A 182 1.96 -12.44 46.96
N HIS A 183 1.71 -13.69 46.56
CA HIS A 183 2.77 -14.62 46.13
C HIS A 183 3.50 -14.04 44.91
N GLU A 184 4.83 -14.17 44.86
CA GLU A 184 5.72 -13.53 43.85
C GLU A 184 5.40 -13.94 42.40
N ASP A 185 4.91 -15.17 42.22
CA ASP A 185 4.44 -15.69 40.93
C ASP A 185 2.99 -15.29 40.58
N LEU A 186 2.21 -14.71 41.49
CA LEU A 186 0.78 -14.42 41.29
C LEU A 186 0.47 -12.92 41.28
N ASP A 187 1.21 -12.12 42.06
CA ASP A 187 0.94 -10.71 42.33
C ASP A 187 0.66 -9.86 41.08
N ASN A 188 1.40 -10.07 40.00
CA ASN A 188 1.29 -9.31 38.75
C ASN A 188 0.07 -9.68 37.90
N ASN A 189 -0.60 -10.78 38.22
CA ASN A 189 -1.75 -11.29 37.49
C ASN A 189 -3.04 -11.22 38.32
N ILE A 190 -3.03 -10.66 39.54
CA ILE A 190 -4.27 -10.55 40.33
C ILE A 190 -5.24 -9.56 39.68
N TRP A 191 -6.51 -9.94 39.64
CA TRP A 191 -7.60 -9.06 39.23
C TRP A 191 -7.88 -8.05 40.35
N ASN A 192 -8.09 -6.80 39.96
CA ASN A 192 -8.52 -5.75 40.88
C ASN A 192 -9.89 -5.24 40.44
N ASN A 193 -10.83 -5.07 41.38
CA ASN A 193 -12.07 -4.34 41.12
C ASN A 193 -11.71 -2.86 40.91
N SER A 194 -11.85 -2.38 39.67
CA SER A 194 -11.53 -0.98 39.35
C SER A 194 -12.57 0.00 39.85
N ASP A 195 -13.78 -0.48 40.16
CA ASP A 195 -14.85 0.35 40.69
C ASP A 195 -14.67 0.63 42.20
N GLU A 196 -13.79 -0.13 42.85
CA GLU A 196 -13.26 0.08 44.22
C GLU A 196 -11.93 0.89 44.22
N LEU A 197 -11.52 1.46 43.07
CA LEU A 197 -10.38 2.39 43.05
C LEU A 197 -10.84 3.77 43.52
N PRO A 198 -10.10 4.43 44.42
CA PRO A 198 -10.47 5.74 44.93
C PRO A 198 -10.57 6.74 43.77
N GLY A 199 -11.82 7.16 43.49
CA GLY A 199 -12.07 8.31 42.66
C GLY A 199 -11.55 9.55 43.39
N ASP A 200 -10.89 10.48 42.69
CA ASP A 200 -10.48 11.79 43.21
C ASP A 200 -11.70 12.73 43.50
N GLY A 201 -12.84 12.14 43.88
CA GLY A 201 -14.15 12.74 44.03
C GLY A 201 -14.32 13.58 45.29
N ASN A 202 -13.43 13.50 46.28
CA ASN A 202 -13.37 14.47 47.34
C ASN A 202 -12.35 15.58 46.92
N SER A 203 -12.79 16.83 46.87
CA SER A 203 -11.94 17.94 46.40
C SER A 203 -10.92 18.39 47.46
N ASP A 204 -10.29 17.46 48.18
CA ASP A 204 -9.47 17.75 49.36
C ASP A 204 -7.97 17.93 49.05
N GLY A 205 -7.51 17.39 47.91
CA GLY A 205 -6.16 17.57 47.38
C GLY A 205 -5.08 16.65 47.95
N TYR A 206 -5.42 15.49 48.52
CA TYR A 206 -4.46 14.50 49.00
C TYR A 206 -4.56 13.19 48.20
N PRO A 207 -3.47 12.68 47.59
CA PRO A 207 -3.47 11.40 46.90
C PRO A 207 -3.17 10.25 47.87
N GLY A 208 -4.12 9.33 48.08
CA GLY A 208 -3.83 8.01 48.65
C GLY A 208 -3.12 7.09 47.65
N VAL A 209 -2.74 5.89 48.11
CA VAL A 209 -2.11 4.85 47.28
C VAL A 209 -3.13 3.73 47.12
N ALA A 210 -3.71 3.60 45.93
CA ALA A 210 -4.68 2.55 45.61
C ALA A 210 -4.21 1.14 46.05
N GLY A 211 -5.09 0.40 46.74
CA GLY A 211 -4.84 -0.99 47.14
C GLY A 211 -3.95 -1.18 48.37
N VAL A 212 -3.79 -0.16 49.23
CA VAL A 212 -2.96 -0.24 50.45
C VAL A 212 -3.78 0.08 51.69
N ASP A 213 -3.92 -0.89 52.59
CA ASP A 213 -4.35 -0.68 53.99
C ASP A 213 -3.23 0.07 54.74
N ASP A 214 -3.31 1.41 54.77
CA ASP A 214 -2.23 2.27 55.26
C ASP A 214 -2.22 2.47 56.79
N ASP A 215 -3.31 2.08 57.47
CA ASP A 215 -3.50 2.19 58.92
C ASP A 215 -3.51 0.84 59.67
N GLY A 216 -3.62 -0.27 58.94
CA GLY A 216 -3.51 -1.64 59.40
C GLY A 216 -4.78 -2.17 60.07
N ASP A 217 -5.95 -1.66 59.70
CA ASP A 217 -7.24 -2.07 60.27
C ASP A 217 -7.94 -3.21 59.52
N GLY A 218 -7.43 -3.58 58.34
CA GLY A 218 -7.92 -4.66 57.49
C GLY A 218 -8.84 -4.22 56.35
N LEU A 219 -9.03 -2.91 56.12
CA LEU A 219 -9.79 -2.35 55.01
C LEU A 219 -8.85 -1.59 54.05
N ILE A 220 -9.24 -1.48 52.77
CA ILE A 220 -8.47 -0.72 51.77
C ILE A 220 -9.11 0.68 51.71
N ASP A 221 -8.82 1.54 52.69
CA ASP A 221 -9.47 2.86 52.80
C ASP A 221 -8.59 4.02 52.28
N GLU A 222 -9.23 5.09 51.78
CA GLU A 222 -8.62 6.41 51.64
C GLU A 222 -9.24 7.36 52.66
N ASP A 223 -8.50 7.67 53.74
CA ASP A 223 -8.40 9.01 54.39
C ASP A 223 -8.33 9.05 55.93
N SER A 224 -8.34 7.92 56.63
CA SER A 224 -8.28 7.90 58.10
C SER A 224 -6.85 8.19 58.61
N GLN A 225 -6.42 9.47 58.57
CA GLN A 225 -5.14 9.98 59.09
C GLN A 225 -5.02 9.89 60.65
N GLY A 226 -5.42 8.77 61.26
CA GLY A 226 -5.49 8.60 62.71
C GLY A 226 -6.46 9.58 63.38
N LEU A 227 -7.41 10.12 62.62
CA LEU A 227 -8.42 11.07 63.10
C LEU A 227 -9.50 10.33 63.89
N GLN A 228 -9.97 10.94 64.98
CA GLN A 228 -11.05 10.35 65.78
C GLN A 228 -12.43 10.79 65.27
N PRO A 229 -13.49 9.98 65.51
CA PRO A 229 -14.85 10.33 65.13
C PRO A 229 -15.24 11.76 65.54
N GLY A 230 -15.48 12.62 64.55
CA GLY A 230 -15.87 14.02 64.72
C GLY A 230 -14.78 15.07 64.51
N GLU A 231 -13.57 14.68 64.10
CA GLU A 231 -12.55 15.63 63.63
C GLU A 231 -12.85 16.10 62.19
N PRO A 232 -12.60 17.38 61.82
CA PRO A 232 -12.85 17.85 60.45
C PRO A 232 -11.94 17.13 59.45
N GLY A 233 -12.51 16.43 58.48
CA GLY A 233 -11.80 15.55 57.56
C GLY A 233 -11.77 14.08 57.99
N TYR A 234 -12.43 13.71 59.09
CA TYR A 234 -12.78 12.31 59.38
C TYR A 234 -14.01 11.96 58.54
N THR A 235 -13.85 11.11 57.53
CA THR A 235 -14.95 10.36 56.95
C THR A 235 -15.08 9.03 57.72
N ASN A 236 -16.19 8.34 57.57
CA ASN A 236 -16.43 7.05 58.23
C ASN A 236 -16.67 6.05 57.11
N ASP A 237 -15.61 5.83 56.33
CA ASP A 237 -15.67 5.09 55.08
C ASP A 237 -15.45 3.58 55.29
N LEU A 238 -15.33 3.15 56.56
CA LEU A 238 -15.32 1.76 57.05
C LEU A 238 -16.49 0.87 56.56
N PHE A 239 -17.40 1.38 55.74
CA PHE A 239 -18.62 0.74 55.26
C PHE A 239 -19.10 1.24 53.88
N GLU A 240 -18.27 1.97 53.11
CA GLU A 240 -18.68 2.39 51.76
C GLU A 240 -18.37 1.26 50.76
N ASP A 241 -19.39 0.89 50.01
CA ASP A 241 -19.39 -0.12 48.95
C ASP A 241 -19.53 0.72 47.67
N ASP A 242 -18.38 1.08 47.08
CA ASP A 242 -18.28 2.17 46.11
C ASP A 242 -18.97 1.84 44.77
N ASP A 243 -19.11 0.55 44.46
CA ASP A 243 -19.83 0.04 43.30
C ASP A 243 -21.29 -0.38 43.60
N GLU A 244 -21.73 -0.22 44.85
CA GLU A 244 -23.05 -0.58 45.38
C GLU A 244 -23.42 -2.07 45.12
N ASN A 245 -22.44 -2.96 45.04
CA ASN A 245 -22.62 -4.38 44.73
C ASN A 245 -22.93 -5.26 45.96
N VAL A 246 -22.99 -4.66 47.16
CA VAL A 246 -23.19 -5.22 48.51
C VAL A 246 -21.98 -5.88 49.18
N PHE A 247 -20.81 -5.90 48.52
CA PHE A 247 -19.56 -6.45 49.02
C PHE A 247 -18.56 -5.31 49.27
N ILE A 248 -18.35 -4.96 50.55
CA ILE A 248 -17.56 -3.79 50.96
C ILE A 248 -16.05 -4.04 50.77
N ASP A 249 -15.38 -3.26 49.93
CA ASP A 249 -13.93 -3.30 49.68
C ASP A 249 -13.46 -4.61 49.02
N ASP A 250 -14.20 -5.11 48.02
CA ASP A 250 -13.93 -6.41 47.37
C ASP A 250 -12.76 -6.39 46.35
N PHE A 251 -11.77 -5.53 46.59
CA PHE A 251 -10.73 -5.13 45.62
C PHE A 251 -10.02 -6.29 44.93
N TYR A 252 -9.68 -7.39 45.62
CA TYR A 252 -9.02 -8.57 45.03
C TYR A 252 -9.97 -9.77 44.81
N GLY A 253 -11.26 -9.57 45.10
CA GLY A 253 -12.29 -10.57 45.28
C GLY A 253 -12.74 -10.71 46.74
N TRP A 254 -13.63 -11.67 46.99
CA TRP A 254 -14.37 -11.80 48.25
C TRP A 254 -14.21 -13.14 48.97
N ASP A 255 -14.30 -13.15 50.30
CA ASP A 255 -14.45 -14.35 51.13
C ASP A 255 -15.92 -14.65 51.43
N PHE A 256 -16.52 -15.50 50.59
CA PHE A 256 -17.89 -16.01 50.78
C PHE A 256 -18.02 -17.05 51.90
N ALA A 257 -16.90 -17.54 52.45
CA ALA A 257 -16.94 -18.45 53.57
C ALA A 257 -17.12 -17.67 54.88
N ASP A 258 -16.29 -16.66 55.12
CA ASP A 258 -16.28 -15.91 56.37
C ASP A 258 -17.02 -14.55 56.26
N ASP A 259 -17.48 -14.17 55.06
CA ASP A 259 -18.27 -12.96 54.71
C ASP A 259 -17.47 -11.67 54.95
N ASP A 260 -16.26 -11.62 54.40
CA ASP A 260 -15.32 -10.48 54.48
C ASP A 260 -14.51 -10.26 53.19
N ASN A 261 -13.75 -9.16 53.15
CA ASN A 261 -12.94 -8.71 52.01
C ASN A 261 -11.55 -9.40 51.93
N SER A 262 -11.30 -10.46 52.70
CA SER A 262 -10.00 -11.11 52.77
C SER A 262 -10.02 -12.49 52.11
N PRO A 263 -9.85 -12.59 50.78
CA PRO A 263 -9.85 -13.87 50.08
C PRO A 263 -8.57 -14.70 50.30
N ILE A 264 -7.73 -14.36 51.29
CA ILE A 264 -6.54 -15.12 51.68
C ILE A 264 -6.94 -16.34 52.51
N SER A 265 -6.20 -17.45 52.34
CA SER A 265 -6.42 -18.67 53.10
C SER A 265 -5.21 -19.10 53.90
N THR A 266 -5.47 -19.75 55.04
CA THR A 266 -4.46 -20.59 55.72
C THR A 266 -4.31 -21.97 55.09
N ASN A 267 -5.08 -22.27 54.05
CA ASN A 267 -5.01 -23.50 53.26
C ASN A 267 -4.34 -23.24 51.90
N TYR A 268 -3.35 -24.04 51.55
CA TYR A 268 -2.57 -23.87 50.32
C TYR A 268 -3.30 -24.28 49.03
N HIS A 269 -4.47 -24.92 49.12
CA HIS A 269 -5.14 -25.54 47.97
C HIS A 269 -5.49 -24.51 46.87
N GLY A 270 -6.08 -23.36 47.23
CA GLY A 270 -6.41 -22.29 46.29
C GLY A 270 -5.18 -21.64 45.67
N THR A 271 -4.13 -21.36 46.48
CA THR A 271 -2.84 -20.88 45.98
C THR A 271 -2.25 -21.82 44.93
N ALA A 272 -2.22 -23.13 45.20
CA ALA A 272 -1.73 -24.14 44.27
C ALA A 272 -2.57 -24.20 42.97
N VAL A 273 -3.89 -24.05 43.07
CA VAL A 273 -4.80 -23.99 41.91
C VAL A 273 -4.52 -22.75 41.06
N ALA A 274 -4.37 -21.59 41.68
CA ALA A 274 -4.03 -20.32 41.02
C ALA A 274 -2.65 -20.42 40.33
N GLY A 275 -1.66 -21.02 40.99
CA GLY A 275 -0.32 -21.23 40.42
C GLY A 275 -0.34 -22.04 39.12
N ILE A 276 -1.08 -23.16 39.08
CA ILE A 276 -1.24 -23.96 37.85
C ILE A 276 -1.91 -23.14 36.75
N ALA A 277 -2.95 -22.38 37.09
CA ALA A 277 -3.75 -21.66 36.12
C ALA A 277 -3.02 -20.45 35.52
N GLY A 278 -2.34 -19.66 36.35
CA GLY A 278 -1.89 -18.32 36.00
C GLY A 278 -0.65 -17.80 36.72
N ALA A 279 0.22 -18.64 37.27
CA ALA A 279 1.55 -18.19 37.71
C ALA A 279 2.30 -17.50 36.56
N GLN A 280 2.81 -16.29 36.82
CA GLN A 280 3.60 -15.51 35.88
C GLN A 280 4.84 -16.29 35.45
N THR A 281 5.10 -16.35 34.15
CA THR A 281 6.25 -17.09 33.62
C THR A 281 7.48 -16.18 33.54
N HIS A 282 8.66 -16.75 33.77
CA HIS A 282 9.96 -16.11 33.65
C HIS A 282 10.20 -15.01 34.69
N ASN A 283 9.83 -15.30 35.95
CA ASN A 283 10.00 -14.37 37.04
C ASN A 283 11.47 -14.14 37.31
N CYS A 284 11.86 -12.86 37.31
CA CYS A 284 13.24 -12.44 37.51
C CYS A 284 13.26 -11.16 38.33
N GLU A 285 13.88 -11.21 39.50
CA GLU A 285 14.11 -10.04 40.34
C GLU A 285 15.62 -9.84 40.52
N ASN A 286 16.12 -8.63 40.23
CA ASN A 286 17.54 -8.29 40.36
C ASN A 286 18.51 -9.25 39.63
N GLY A 287 18.04 -9.89 38.55
CA GLY A 287 18.82 -10.86 37.77
C GLY A 287 18.83 -12.28 38.34
N VAL A 288 17.99 -12.57 39.33
CA VAL A 288 17.78 -13.91 39.89
C VAL A 288 16.40 -14.40 39.46
N TYR A 289 16.36 -15.55 38.80
CA TYR A 289 15.11 -16.20 38.42
C TYR A 289 14.50 -16.96 39.59
N THR A 290 13.19 -16.86 39.72
CA THR A 290 12.37 -17.54 40.75
C THR A 290 11.16 -18.18 40.08
N GLY A 291 10.36 -18.94 40.82
CA GLY A 291 9.04 -19.33 40.32
C GLY A 291 8.89 -20.64 39.56
N ILE A 292 7.64 -20.83 39.14
CA ILE A 292 7.09 -21.80 38.21
C ILE A 292 6.46 -21.05 37.02
N ALA A 293 5.92 -21.79 36.04
CA ALA A 293 5.06 -21.23 35.00
C ALA A 293 3.61 -21.74 35.13
N GLY A 294 2.63 -20.85 34.98
CA GLY A 294 1.21 -21.16 34.90
C GLY A 294 0.72 -21.22 33.45
N ILE A 295 -0.40 -21.89 33.20
CA ILE A 295 -0.91 -22.10 31.83
C ILE A 295 -1.16 -20.78 31.10
N ALA A 296 -1.81 -19.81 31.75
CA ALA A 296 -2.19 -18.53 31.18
C ALA A 296 -1.56 -17.32 31.91
N GLY A 297 -0.41 -17.51 32.55
CA GLY A 297 0.18 -16.51 33.43
C GLY A 297 0.99 -15.41 32.74
N GLY A 298 1.06 -15.40 31.42
CA GLY A 298 1.87 -14.39 30.71
C GLY A 298 3.37 -14.57 30.96
N TRP A 299 4.13 -13.54 30.64
CA TRP A 299 5.57 -13.44 30.84
C TRP A 299 5.88 -12.28 31.80
N LYS A 300 7.03 -12.25 32.47
CA LYS A 300 7.39 -11.11 33.35
C LYS A 300 7.30 -9.73 32.67
N THR A 301 7.48 -9.69 31.35
CA THR A 301 7.39 -8.45 30.54
C THR A 301 5.98 -8.14 30.04
N LYS A 302 5.04 -9.09 30.13
CA LYS A 302 3.64 -8.95 29.68
C LYS A 302 2.73 -9.82 30.57
N PRO A 303 1.85 -9.21 31.39
CA PRO A 303 0.97 -9.97 32.28
C PRO A 303 0.08 -10.95 31.49
N GLY A 304 -0.31 -12.02 32.18
CA GLY A 304 -1.20 -13.04 31.66
C GLY A 304 -2.66 -12.64 31.82
N VAL A 305 -3.50 -13.64 32.11
CA VAL A 305 -4.90 -13.44 32.50
C VAL A 305 -5.00 -12.87 33.91
N SER A 306 -6.06 -12.11 34.17
CA SER A 306 -6.32 -11.55 35.50
C SER A 306 -7.02 -12.59 36.39
N LEU A 307 -6.48 -12.85 37.58
CA LEU A 307 -6.95 -13.87 38.52
C LEU A 307 -7.84 -13.23 39.58
N MET A 308 -9.14 -13.48 39.50
CA MET A 308 -10.12 -13.06 40.52
C MET A 308 -10.17 -14.12 41.62
N ILE A 309 -9.84 -13.75 42.86
CA ILE A 309 -9.69 -14.71 43.95
C ILE A 309 -10.96 -14.74 44.78
N LEU A 310 -11.65 -15.88 44.79
CA LEU A 310 -12.91 -16.03 45.53
C LEU A 310 -12.83 -17.22 46.48
N LYS A 311 -12.97 -16.92 47.77
CA LYS A 311 -12.82 -17.91 48.84
C LYS A 311 -14.18 -18.47 49.24
N VAL A 312 -14.30 -19.81 49.20
CA VAL A 312 -15.53 -20.55 49.55
C VAL A 312 -15.27 -21.65 50.59
N LEU A 313 -14.02 -21.85 51.00
CA LEU A 313 -13.65 -22.82 52.03
C LEU A 313 -13.66 -22.19 53.42
N PHE A 314 -14.46 -22.79 54.30
CA PHE A 314 -14.51 -22.43 55.72
C PHE A 314 -13.23 -22.84 56.45
N ASN A 315 -12.80 -22.02 57.40
CA ASN A 315 -11.68 -22.28 58.32
C ASN A 315 -12.04 -23.34 59.41
N ILE A 316 -12.57 -24.49 58.99
CA ILE A 316 -12.86 -25.67 59.82
C ILE A 316 -11.98 -26.86 59.42
N PRO A 317 -11.77 -27.88 60.29
CA PRO A 317 -10.78 -28.94 60.06
C PRO A 317 -10.96 -29.81 58.80
N ASP A 318 -12.12 -29.76 58.17
CA ASP A 318 -12.49 -30.56 57.00
C ASP A 318 -12.73 -29.64 55.79
N LEU A 319 -12.26 -30.04 54.59
CA LEU A 319 -12.34 -29.27 53.34
C LEU A 319 -13.78 -29.18 52.77
N PHE A 320 -14.69 -28.51 53.47
CA PHE A 320 -16.09 -28.35 53.07
C PHE A 320 -16.39 -26.96 52.52
N VAL A 321 -17.25 -26.93 51.49
CA VAL A 321 -17.85 -25.72 50.91
C VAL A 321 -19.38 -25.78 51.06
N PHE A 322 -20.04 -24.64 51.24
CA PHE A 322 -21.50 -24.58 51.16
C PHE A 322 -21.94 -24.34 49.72
N ALA A 323 -22.93 -25.10 49.26
CA ALA A 323 -23.49 -24.89 47.93
C ALA A 323 -24.12 -23.50 47.77
N SER A 324 -24.58 -22.83 48.84
CA SER A 324 -25.06 -21.45 48.74
C SER A 324 -23.92 -20.47 48.50
N ALA A 325 -22.85 -20.53 49.30
CA ALA A 325 -21.66 -19.69 49.14
C ALA A 325 -21.02 -19.87 47.76
N THR A 326 -20.94 -21.11 47.24
CA THR A 326 -20.42 -21.34 45.90
C THR A 326 -21.37 -20.87 44.78
N ALA A 327 -22.68 -20.74 45.03
CA ALA A 327 -23.62 -20.18 44.06
C ALA A 327 -23.56 -18.64 44.03
N GLU A 328 -23.50 -18.02 45.21
CA GLU A 328 -23.27 -16.58 45.37
C GLU A 328 -21.96 -16.17 44.70
N CYS A 329 -20.89 -16.93 44.95
CA CYS A 329 -19.59 -16.72 44.31
C CYS A 329 -19.62 -16.84 42.77
N ILE A 330 -20.35 -17.81 42.20
CA ILE A 330 -20.53 -17.89 40.73
C ILE A 330 -21.30 -16.66 40.22
N THR A 331 -22.30 -16.21 40.96
CA THR A 331 -23.11 -15.04 40.59
C THR A 331 -22.25 -13.78 40.58
N TYR A 332 -21.55 -13.52 41.69
CA TYR A 332 -20.58 -12.43 41.83
C TYR A 332 -19.54 -12.45 40.71
N ALA A 333 -18.92 -13.60 40.45
CA ALA A 333 -17.90 -13.70 39.42
C ALA A 333 -18.48 -13.36 38.03
N SER A 334 -19.71 -13.80 37.74
CA SER A 334 -20.37 -13.51 36.47
C SER A 334 -20.69 -12.02 36.33
N GLU A 335 -21.21 -11.40 37.38
CA GLU A 335 -21.57 -9.97 37.44
C GLU A 335 -20.33 -9.07 37.34
N ASN A 336 -19.20 -9.49 37.93
CA ASN A 336 -17.89 -8.82 37.86
C ASN A 336 -17.07 -9.22 36.61
N GLY A 337 -17.72 -9.81 35.59
CA GLY A 337 -17.12 -10.00 34.27
C GLY A 337 -16.16 -11.17 34.13
N ALA A 338 -16.16 -12.14 35.05
CA ALA A 338 -15.31 -13.32 34.94
C ALA A 338 -15.59 -14.10 33.65
N ASP A 339 -14.55 -14.33 32.87
CA ASP A 339 -14.63 -15.07 31.62
C ASP A 339 -14.63 -16.58 31.83
N VAL A 340 -13.82 -17.02 32.79
CA VAL A 340 -13.59 -18.43 33.09
C VAL A 340 -13.64 -18.61 34.60
N MET A 341 -14.22 -19.71 35.07
CA MET A 341 -14.29 -20.05 36.49
C MET A 341 -13.72 -21.44 36.72
N ASN A 342 -12.68 -21.54 37.55
CA ASN A 342 -12.16 -22.81 38.03
C ASN A 342 -12.85 -23.22 39.34
N MET A 343 -13.43 -24.43 39.37
CA MET A 343 -14.10 -25.02 40.53
C MET A 343 -13.50 -26.38 40.89
N SER A 344 -12.59 -26.39 41.86
CA SER A 344 -11.86 -27.60 42.28
C SER A 344 -12.49 -28.32 43.49
N TRP A 345 -13.83 -28.32 43.58
CA TRP A 345 -14.63 -28.92 44.65
C TRP A 345 -15.89 -29.61 44.08
N GLY A 346 -16.64 -30.35 44.92
CA GLY A 346 -17.92 -30.92 44.46
C GLY A 346 -18.69 -31.81 45.44
N TRP A 347 -19.92 -32.17 45.06
CA TRP A 347 -20.85 -32.99 45.84
C TRP A 347 -21.72 -33.92 44.95
N TYR A 348 -22.42 -34.89 45.57
CA TYR A 348 -23.11 -35.97 44.84
C TYR A 348 -24.53 -35.65 44.41
N ASN A 349 -25.23 -34.78 45.13
CA ASN A 349 -26.62 -34.49 44.89
C ASN A 349 -26.80 -33.45 43.78
N PHE A 350 -27.77 -33.66 42.91
CA PHE A 350 -28.24 -32.65 41.98
C PHE A 350 -29.13 -31.64 42.71
N TYR A 351 -29.04 -30.36 42.35
CA TYR A 351 -29.91 -29.30 42.87
C TYR A 351 -30.42 -28.44 41.71
N ASP A 352 -31.74 -28.41 41.49
CA ASP A 352 -32.35 -27.63 40.41
C ASP A 352 -31.95 -26.14 40.48
N TRP A 353 -32.02 -25.56 41.68
CA TRP A 353 -31.67 -24.14 41.91
C TRP A 353 -30.20 -23.81 41.64
N TYR A 354 -29.30 -24.80 41.77
CA TYR A 354 -27.88 -24.59 41.48
C TYR A 354 -27.62 -24.74 39.97
N GLU A 355 -28.35 -25.64 39.30
CA GLU A 355 -28.34 -25.71 37.83
C GLU A 355 -28.83 -24.40 37.21
N ASP A 356 -29.84 -23.75 37.79
CA ASP A 356 -30.31 -22.44 37.36
C ASP A 356 -29.17 -21.38 37.42
N VAL A 357 -28.39 -21.34 38.51
CA VAL A 357 -27.22 -20.43 38.63
C VAL A 357 -26.14 -20.74 37.60
N VAL A 358 -25.82 -22.03 37.39
CA VAL A 358 -24.87 -22.46 36.35
C VAL A 358 -25.36 -22.07 34.96
N ASN A 359 -26.67 -22.17 34.71
CA ASN A 359 -27.27 -21.79 33.44
C ASN A 359 -27.28 -20.27 33.25
N GLU A 360 -27.51 -19.49 34.30
CA GLU A 360 -27.48 -18.02 34.25
C GLU A 360 -26.08 -17.51 33.90
N ALA A 361 -25.05 -17.94 34.64
CA ALA A 361 -23.66 -17.59 34.35
C ALA A 361 -23.28 -17.86 32.89
N VAL A 362 -23.76 -18.98 32.34
CA VAL A 362 -23.41 -19.43 30.99
C VAL A 362 -24.26 -18.77 29.89
N ASN A 363 -25.56 -18.56 30.11
CA ASN A 363 -26.45 -18.06 29.07
C ASN A 363 -26.53 -16.54 29.04
N ASP A 364 -26.41 -15.89 30.20
CA ASP A 364 -26.61 -14.46 30.35
C ASP A 364 -25.27 -13.71 30.35
N TYR A 365 -24.20 -14.35 30.87
CA TYR A 365 -22.84 -13.77 30.96
C TYR A 365 -21.79 -14.48 30.09
N ASP A 366 -22.14 -15.58 29.40
CA ASP A 366 -21.22 -16.39 28.56
C ASP A 366 -19.97 -16.88 29.33
N CYS A 367 -20.08 -17.12 30.64
CA CYS A 367 -18.97 -17.60 31.47
C CYS A 367 -18.60 -19.06 31.14
N ILE A 368 -17.31 -19.38 31.19
CA ILE A 368 -16.80 -20.74 30.97
C ILE A 368 -16.55 -21.42 32.32
N LEU A 369 -17.46 -22.30 32.72
CA LEU A 369 -17.37 -23.02 33.99
C LEU A 369 -16.55 -24.31 33.82
N VAL A 370 -15.45 -24.45 34.55
CA VAL A 370 -14.54 -25.60 34.52
C VAL A 370 -14.48 -26.24 35.91
N ALA A 371 -14.87 -27.51 36.02
CA ALA A 371 -14.96 -28.18 37.31
C ALA A 371 -14.28 -29.55 37.34
N CYS A 372 -13.71 -29.88 38.50
CA CYS A 372 -13.02 -31.14 38.70
C CYS A 372 -14.01 -32.31 38.86
N SER A 373 -13.66 -33.49 38.32
CA SER A 373 -14.53 -34.68 38.37
C SER A 373 -14.65 -35.29 39.78
N HIS A 374 -13.71 -34.97 40.68
CA HIS A 374 -13.56 -35.43 42.06
C HIS A 374 -12.84 -36.78 42.21
N ASN A 375 -12.45 -37.15 43.45
CA ASN A 375 -11.35 -38.09 43.73
C ASN A 375 -11.77 -39.42 44.40
N PHE A 376 -12.88 -40.05 43.96
CA PHE A 376 -13.44 -41.24 44.61
C PHE A 376 -13.53 -42.50 43.73
N ASN A 377 -12.99 -42.47 42.51
CA ASN A 377 -13.05 -43.56 41.53
C ASN A 377 -14.48 -44.04 41.23
N ARG A 378 -15.41 -43.10 41.03
CA ARG A 378 -16.82 -43.37 40.75
C ARG A 378 -17.39 -42.35 39.75
N ASP A 379 -18.71 -42.30 39.63
CA ASP A 379 -19.41 -41.32 38.82
C ASP A 379 -19.01 -39.88 39.19
N ILE A 380 -18.90 -39.03 38.17
CA ILE A 380 -18.62 -37.59 38.28
C ILE A 380 -19.61 -36.92 39.23
N THR A 381 -19.15 -35.88 39.94
CA THR A 381 -19.93 -35.08 40.89
C THR A 381 -20.33 -33.72 40.34
N PHE A 382 -21.29 -33.06 40.99
CA PHE A 382 -21.62 -31.66 40.72
C PHE A 382 -20.57 -30.73 41.36
N PRO A 383 -20.21 -29.60 40.73
CA PRO A 383 -20.86 -29.02 39.55
C PRO A 383 -20.38 -29.59 38.20
N ALA A 384 -19.28 -30.34 38.15
CA ALA A 384 -18.76 -30.93 36.90
C ALA A 384 -19.78 -31.75 36.11
N LYS A 385 -20.76 -32.35 36.77
CA LYS A 385 -21.81 -33.14 36.14
C LYS A 385 -22.93 -32.30 35.46
N TYR A 386 -23.02 -30.99 35.70
CA TYR A 386 -24.00 -30.15 35.03
C TYR A 386 -23.72 -30.05 33.53
N ALA A 387 -24.78 -29.94 32.73
CA ALA A 387 -24.68 -29.95 31.27
C ALA A 387 -23.83 -28.79 30.73
N ASN A 388 -23.89 -27.63 31.39
CA ASN A 388 -23.20 -26.39 30.99
C ASN A 388 -21.86 -26.18 31.71
N THR A 389 -21.25 -27.26 32.22
CA THR A 389 -19.93 -27.24 32.86
C THR A 389 -18.95 -28.13 32.10
N ILE A 390 -17.68 -27.72 32.03
CA ILE A 390 -16.58 -28.52 31.48
C ILE A 390 -16.05 -29.42 32.59
N ALA A 391 -16.25 -30.73 32.47
CA ALA A 391 -15.86 -31.73 33.46
C ALA A 391 -14.44 -32.26 33.23
N VAL A 392 -13.57 -32.18 34.25
CA VAL A 392 -12.15 -32.49 34.11
C VAL A 392 -11.71 -33.70 34.94
N GLY A 393 -11.13 -34.69 34.28
CA GLY A 393 -10.51 -35.86 34.90
C GLY A 393 -8.99 -35.75 35.03
N ALA A 394 -8.38 -36.66 35.80
CA ALA A 394 -6.95 -36.61 36.10
C ALA A 394 -6.17 -37.77 35.48
N THR A 395 -5.02 -37.46 34.89
CA THR A 395 -4.00 -38.43 34.44
C THR A 395 -2.65 -38.19 35.09
N ASP A 396 -1.82 -39.23 35.12
CA ASP A 396 -0.40 -39.13 35.48
C ASP A 396 0.50 -38.78 34.27
N GLU A 397 1.81 -38.77 34.50
CA GLU A 397 2.84 -38.48 33.51
C GLU A 397 2.95 -39.53 32.39
N ASN A 398 2.25 -40.65 32.49
CA ASN A 398 2.17 -41.68 31.46
C ASN A 398 0.80 -41.69 30.76
N ASP A 399 -0.01 -40.64 30.98
CA ASP A 399 -1.39 -40.52 30.50
C ASP A 399 -2.33 -41.62 31.01
N VAL A 400 -1.96 -42.27 32.11
CA VAL A 400 -2.81 -43.24 32.77
C VAL A 400 -3.77 -42.49 33.68
N ARG A 401 -5.06 -42.81 33.59
CA ARG A 401 -6.08 -42.22 34.47
C ARG A 401 -5.70 -42.49 35.92
N ARG A 402 -5.64 -41.44 36.74
CA ARG A 402 -5.35 -41.59 38.18
C ARG A 402 -6.43 -42.47 38.82
N PRO A 403 -6.08 -43.47 39.64
CA PRO A 403 -7.06 -44.39 40.22
C PRO A 403 -8.17 -43.71 41.00
N TYR A 404 -7.92 -42.54 41.60
CA TYR A 404 -8.92 -41.77 42.32
C TYR A 404 -9.84 -40.94 41.41
N SER A 405 -9.47 -40.62 40.17
CA SER A 405 -10.27 -39.74 39.31
C SER A 405 -11.67 -40.33 39.15
N ASN A 406 -12.70 -39.53 39.27
CA ASN A 406 -14.03 -39.95 38.84
C ASN A 406 -14.10 -39.99 37.31
N TYR A 407 -15.13 -40.66 36.80
CA TYR A 407 -15.32 -40.96 35.38
C TYR A 407 -16.81 -41.06 35.06
N GLY A 408 -17.20 -40.87 33.81
CA GLY A 408 -18.62 -40.85 33.43
C GLY A 408 -18.86 -40.32 32.02
N PRO A 409 -20.09 -40.45 31.51
CA PRO A 409 -20.46 -39.92 30.20
C PRO A 409 -20.41 -38.38 30.12
N GLU A 410 -20.40 -37.68 31.25
CA GLU A 410 -20.32 -36.21 31.32
C GLU A 410 -18.88 -35.68 31.21
N LEU A 411 -17.86 -36.55 31.29
CA LEU A 411 -16.45 -36.14 31.27
C LEU A 411 -16.09 -35.43 29.96
N ASP A 412 -15.50 -34.24 30.01
CA ASP A 412 -15.06 -33.55 28.81
C ASP A 412 -13.67 -34.00 28.40
N VAL A 413 -12.71 -33.85 29.29
CA VAL A 413 -11.29 -34.08 29.00
C VAL A 413 -10.59 -34.54 30.26
N VAL A 414 -9.37 -35.04 30.09
CA VAL A 414 -8.43 -35.24 31.20
C VAL A 414 -7.28 -34.26 31.09
N ALA A 415 -6.66 -33.95 32.22
CA ALA A 415 -5.46 -33.15 32.28
C ALA A 415 -4.48 -33.72 33.33
N PRO A 416 -3.20 -33.31 33.27
CA PRO A 416 -2.20 -33.70 34.27
C PRO A 416 -2.65 -33.46 35.72
N SER A 417 -2.17 -34.32 36.61
CA SER A 417 -2.24 -34.18 38.06
C SER A 417 -0.94 -34.70 38.63
N HIS A 418 -0.59 -34.33 39.88
CA HIS A 418 0.73 -34.60 40.47
C HIS A 418 1.79 -33.75 39.79
N VAL A 419 1.64 -32.44 39.95
CA VAL A 419 2.46 -31.41 39.28
C VAL A 419 3.07 -30.46 40.31
N PRO A 420 4.25 -29.87 40.02
CA PRO A 420 4.78 -28.78 40.82
C PRO A 420 3.94 -27.51 40.68
N THR A 421 3.74 -26.80 41.78
CA THR A 421 3.05 -25.50 41.78
C THR A 421 3.35 -24.66 43.04
N THR A 422 2.69 -23.51 43.21
CA THR A 422 2.82 -22.60 44.35
C THR A 422 2.17 -23.16 45.63
N THR A 423 2.56 -22.63 46.78
CA THR A 423 1.99 -22.91 48.11
C THR A 423 2.16 -21.66 48.99
N LEU A 424 1.63 -21.70 50.22
CA LEU A 424 1.67 -20.57 51.15
C LEU A 424 3.09 -20.19 51.59
N ASN A 425 3.23 -18.96 52.07
CA ASN A 425 4.44 -18.29 52.51
C ASN A 425 5.43 -18.07 51.36
N ASN A 426 4.92 -17.67 50.20
CA ASN A 426 5.69 -17.45 48.98
C ASN A 426 6.55 -18.67 48.60
N GLY A 427 5.94 -19.86 48.65
CA GLY A 427 6.63 -21.14 48.57
C GLY A 427 6.18 -21.99 47.38
N TYR A 428 6.91 -23.08 47.14
CA TYR A 428 6.60 -24.06 46.09
C TYR A 428 6.40 -25.46 46.66
N ILE A 429 5.55 -26.26 46.01
CA ILE A 429 5.30 -27.67 46.32
C ILE A 429 5.49 -28.53 45.07
N ASP A 430 6.31 -29.58 45.18
CA ASP A 430 6.69 -30.42 44.04
C ASP A 430 5.57 -31.36 43.57
N GLU A 431 4.58 -31.65 44.42
CA GLU A 431 3.59 -32.72 44.18
C GLU A 431 2.15 -32.32 44.59
N PHE A 432 1.54 -31.36 43.90
CA PHE A 432 0.10 -31.11 44.05
C PHE A 432 -0.72 -32.13 43.26
N THR A 433 -1.63 -32.86 43.93
CA THR A 433 -2.33 -34.03 43.37
C THR A 433 -3.85 -33.95 43.53
N GLY A 434 -4.57 -34.63 42.62
CA GLY A 434 -6.03 -34.69 42.60
C GLY A 434 -6.57 -34.13 41.30
N THR A 435 -7.85 -34.34 41.03
CA THR A 435 -8.54 -33.65 39.91
C THR A 435 -8.52 -32.13 40.08
N SER A 436 -8.29 -31.63 41.30
CA SER A 436 -8.02 -30.21 41.61
C SER A 436 -6.72 -29.68 41.01
N ALA A 437 -5.74 -30.54 40.71
CA ALA A 437 -4.59 -30.15 39.92
C ALA A 437 -4.92 -30.12 38.42
N SER A 438 -5.89 -30.92 37.97
CA SER A 438 -6.25 -31.05 36.54
C SER A 438 -7.20 -29.95 36.06
N ALA A 439 -8.20 -29.57 36.84
CA ALA A 439 -9.16 -28.51 36.50
C ALA A 439 -8.49 -27.16 36.14
N PRO A 440 -7.52 -26.62 36.91
CA PRO A 440 -6.89 -25.35 36.59
C PRO A 440 -6.08 -25.37 35.28
N HIS A 441 -5.58 -26.54 34.85
CA HIS A 441 -4.96 -26.65 33.53
C HIS A 441 -5.96 -26.37 32.40
N VAL A 442 -7.19 -26.88 32.55
CA VAL A 442 -8.26 -26.71 31.56
C VAL A 442 -8.84 -25.29 31.65
N ALA A 443 -8.94 -24.73 32.85
CA ALA A 443 -9.38 -23.35 33.05
C ALA A 443 -8.40 -22.36 32.42
N GLY A 444 -7.08 -22.52 32.67
CA GLY A 444 -6.05 -21.73 32.01
C GLY A 444 -6.09 -21.90 30.48
N LEU A 445 -6.32 -23.11 29.96
CA LEU A 445 -6.46 -23.32 28.52
C LEU A 445 -7.71 -22.61 27.95
N ALA A 446 -8.85 -22.68 28.63
CA ALA A 446 -10.05 -21.95 28.24
C ALA A 446 -9.81 -20.45 28.21
N ALA A 447 -9.07 -19.92 29.18
CA ALA A 447 -8.70 -18.51 29.24
C ALA A 447 -7.76 -18.13 28.07
N LEU A 448 -6.74 -18.94 27.75
CA LEU A 448 -5.88 -18.70 26.58
C LEU A 448 -6.66 -18.67 25.25
N ILE A 449 -7.65 -19.56 25.09
CA ILE A 449 -8.53 -19.58 23.91
C ILE A 449 -9.29 -18.25 23.80
N ARG A 450 -9.80 -17.74 24.92
CA ARG A 450 -10.51 -16.46 25.01
C ARG A 450 -9.57 -15.26 24.83
N SER A 451 -8.32 -15.35 25.27
CA SER A 451 -7.29 -14.33 24.99
C SER A 451 -6.97 -14.22 23.50
N ILE A 452 -7.03 -15.33 22.74
CA ILE A 452 -6.93 -15.27 21.27
C ILE A 452 -8.20 -14.68 20.66
N ASN A 453 -9.38 -15.08 21.12
CA ASN A 453 -10.62 -14.58 20.56
C ASN A 453 -11.62 -14.25 21.68
N PRO A 454 -11.72 -12.97 22.11
CA PRO A 454 -12.61 -12.59 23.21
C PRO A 454 -14.09 -12.83 22.93
N ASN A 455 -14.47 -13.01 21.65
CA ASN A 455 -15.87 -13.21 21.24
C ASN A 455 -16.22 -14.70 21.04
N ILE A 456 -15.33 -15.63 21.37
CA ILE A 456 -15.61 -17.06 21.25
C ILE A 456 -16.53 -17.51 22.39
N SER A 457 -17.72 -17.98 22.04
CA SER A 457 -18.71 -18.42 23.05
C SER A 457 -18.22 -19.62 23.87
N TRP A 458 -18.74 -19.77 25.08
CA TRP A 458 -18.36 -20.89 25.96
C TRP A 458 -18.53 -22.27 25.30
N VAL A 459 -19.59 -22.46 24.49
CA VAL A 459 -19.85 -23.71 23.76
C VAL A 459 -18.75 -23.97 22.73
N GLN A 460 -18.33 -22.93 22.03
CA GLN A 460 -17.26 -23.02 21.05
C GLN A 460 -15.93 -23.35 21.74
N VAL A 461 -15.62 -22.72 22.89
CA VAL A 461 -14.42 -23.06 23.70
C VAL A 461 -14.44 -24.53 24.11
N ARG A 462 -15.55 -25.00 24.67
CA ARG A 462 -15.70 -26.42 25.05
C ARG A 462 -15.49 -27.35 23.86
N ASN A 463 -16.04 -27.00 22.69
CA ASN A 463 -15.87 -27.79 21.48
C ASN A 463 -14.43 -27.76 20.95
N VAL A 464 -13.74 -26.62 21.03
CA VAL A 464 -12.30 -26.53 20.71
C VAL A 464 -11.54 -27.51 21.59
N ILE A 465 -11.65 -27.38 22.91
CA ILE A 465 -10.93 -28.23 23.89
C ILE A 465 -11.18 -29.72 23.63
N ARG A 466 -12.43 -30.12 23.38
CA ARG A 466 -12.80 -31.51 23.05
C ARG A 466 -12.20 -31.99 21.73
N SER A 467 -12.27 -31.15 20.69
CA SER A 467 -11.87 -31.52 19.33
C SER A 467 -10.35 -31.58 19.13
N THR A 468 -9.59 -30.87 19.96
CA THR A 468 -8.13 -30.79 19.87
C THR A 468 -7.41 -31.66 20.89
N ALA A 469 -8.14 -32.30 21.80
CA ALA A 469 -7.60 -33.22 22.79
C ALA A 469 -6.85 -34.40 22.14
N ASP A 470 -5.68 -34.73 22.70
CA ASP A 470 -4.88 -35.88 22.32
C ASP A 470 -5.51 -37.18 22.84
N LYS A 471 -5.66 -38.16 21.95
CA LYS A 471 -6.05 -39.52 22.37
C LYS A 471 -4.90 -40.14 23.13
N VAL A 472 -5.20 -40.69 24.31
CA VAL A 472 -4.21 -41.35 25.17
C VAL A 472 -4.30 -42.87 25.03
N ALA A 473 -3.28 -43.57 25.53
CA ALA A 473 -3.24 -45.03 25.46
C ALA A 473 -4.47 -45.65 26.14
N GLY A 474 -5.23 -46.46 25.40
CA GLY A 474 -6.48 -47.07 25.86
C GLY A 474 -7.76 -46.42 25.33
N MET A 475 -7.64 -45.38 24.49
CA MET A 475 -8.77 -44.83 23.72
C MET A 475 -8.80 -45.43 22.30
N ASP A 476 -9.85 -46.20 22.00
CA ASP A 476 -10.13 -46.73 20.65
C ASP A 476 -11.21 -45.92 19.90
N GLU A 477 -11.84 -44.95 20.58
CA GLU A 477 -12.92 -44.10 20.09
C GLU A 477 -12.61 -42.63 20.39
N ASP A 478 -13.33 -41.71 19.75
CA ASP A 478 -13.16 -40.27 19.99
C ASP A 478 -13.54 -39.86 21.42
N PHE A 479 -14.41 -40.62 22.07
CA PHE A 479 -14.83 -40.40 23.45
C PHE A 479 -14.74 -41.69 24.25
N THR A 480 -14.33 -41.62 25.51
CA THR A 480 -14.52 -42.72 26.47
C THR A 480 -14.97 -42.17 27.81
N VAL A 481 -15.72 -42.96 28.58
CA VAL A 481 -16.17 -42.54 29.93
C VAL A 481 -15.00 -42.29 30.90
N TYR A 482 -13.81 -42.85 30.63
CA TYR A 482 -12.63 -42.75 31.50
C TYR A 482 -11.73 -41.56 31.17
N TYR A 483 -11.73 -41.10 29.92
CA TYR A 483 -10.82 -40.08 29.43
C TYR A 483 -11.52 -38.89 28.77
N GLY A 484 -12.86 -38.90 28.69
CA GLY A 484 -13.61 -37.93 27.91
C GLY A 484 -13.15 -38.00 26.44
N TYR A 485 -12.86 -36.84 25.87
CA TYR A 485 -12.31 -36.70 24.52
C TYR A 485 -10.78 -36.85 24.45
N GLY A 486 -10.10 -37.01 25.58
CA GLY A 486 -8.65 -37.21 25.66
C GLY A 486 -7.95 -36.20 26.57
N ARG A 487 -6.62 -36.19 26.54
CA ARG A 487 -5.79 -35.22 27.25
C ARG A 487 -5.82 -33.88 26.52
N ILE A 488 -5.97 -32.77 27.22
CA ILE A 488 -5.92 -31.45 26.57
C ILE A 488 -4.59 -31.22 25.85
N ASN A 489 -4.61 -30.41 24.80
CA ASN A 489 -3.44 -29.99 24.04
C ASN A 489 -3.56 -28.48 23.75
N ALA A 490 -2.73 -27.67 24.41
CA ALA A 490 -2.90 -26.23 24.39
C ALA A 490 -2.61 -25.66 23.00
N TYR A 491 -1.46 -26.00 22.43
CA TYR A 491 -1.07 -25.52 21.11
C TYR A 491 -2.08 -25.88 20.01
N LYS A 492 -2.58 -27.13 19.98
CA LYS A 492 -3.62 -27.52 19.02
C LYS A 492 -4.90 -26.73 19.20
N ALA A 493 -5.32 -26.47 20.45
CA ALA A 493 -6.52 -25.68 20.76
C ALA A 493 -6.39 -24.23 20.27
N LEU A 494 -5.26 -23.57 20.57
CA LEU A 494 -5.02 -22.19 20.15
C LEU A 494 -4.93 -22.05 18.63
N LYS A 495 -4.17 -22.94 17.98
CA LYS A 495 -4.10 -23.00 16.51
C LYS A 495 -5.49 -23.22 15.90
N TYR A 496 -6.25 -24.19 16.41
CA TYR A 496 -7.59 -24.47 15.90
C TYR A 496 -8.52 -23.26 16.07
N THR A 497 -8.41 -22.55 17.19
CA THR A 497 -9.17 -21.32 17.46
C THR A 497 -8.88 -20.27 16.41
N LEU A 498 -7.60 -19.95 16.21
CA LEU A 498 -7.14 -18.97 15.22
C LEU A 498 -7.61 -19.33 13.80
N GLU A 499 -7.51 -20.60 13.40
CA GLU A 499 -7.88 -21.06 12.05
C GLU A 499 -9.39 -21.06 11.79
N ASN A 500 -10.22 -21.41 12.77
CA ASN A 500 -11.66 -21.64 12.56
C ASN A 500 -12.54 -20.48 13.02
N TYR A 501 -12.13 -19.75 14.05
CA TYR A 501 -12.89 -18.65 14.64
C TYR A 501 -12.21 -17.30 14.48
N GLY A 502 -10.96 -17.28 14.00
CA GLY A 502 -10.16 -16.05 13.96
C GLY A 502 -9.68 -15.68 15.34
N GLY A 503 -9.26 -14.44 15.50
CA GLY A 503 -8.73 -13.94 16.76
C GLY A 503 -7.82 -12.74 16.57
N THR A 504 -7.24 -12.29 17.68
CA THR A 504 -6.38 -11.13 17.79
C THR A 504 -5.00 -11.56 18.23
N LEU A 505 -3.97 -11.10 17.52
CA LEU A 505 -2.56 -11.31 17.87
C LEU A 505 -1.95 -10.02 18.40
N SER A 506 -1.17 -10.13 19.48
CA SER A 506 -0.49 -9.02 20.14
C SER A 506 0.87 -9.45 20.71
N GLY A 507 1.86 -8.56 20.68
CA GLY A 507 3.21 -8.84 21.18
C GLY A 507 4.07 -9.65 20.21
N GLU A 508 4.87 -10.57 20.71
CA GLU A 508 5.68 -11.47 19.88
C GLU A 508 4.96 -12.80 19.69
N VAL A 509 4.84 -13.25 18.44
CA VAL A 509 4.12 -14.48 18.05
C VAL A 509 5.01 -15.29 17.12
N ILE A 510 5.06 -16.61 17.27
CA ILE A 510 5.83 -17.53 16.42
C ILE A 510 4.91 -18.58 15.79
N PHE A 511 4.92 -18.67 14.47
CA PHE A 511 4.26 -19.72 13.71
C PHE A 511 5.25 -20.83 13.35
N HIS A 512 5.07 -21.98 14.01
CA HIS A 512 5.90 -23.17 13.79
C HIS A 512 5.46 -24.01 12.60
N GLU A 513 4.21 -23.84 12.15
CA GLU A 513 3.60 -24.55 11.04
C GLU A 513 2.61 -23.65 10.30
N ASN A 514 2.11 -24.12 9.16
CA ASN A 514 1.15 -23.35 8.37
C ASN A 514 -0.13 -23.05 9.18
N ILE A 515 -0.57 -21.80 9.09
CA ILE A 515 -1.85 -21.32 9.64
C ILE A 515 -2.80 -21.06 8.47
N THR A 516 -4.02 -21.58 8.56
CA THR A 516 -5.07 -21.32 7.56
C THR A 516 -6.28 -20.65 8.19
N ILE A 517 -6.45 -19.36 7.96
CA ILE A 517 -7.65 -18.61 8.35
C ILE A 517 -8.79 -19.01 7.42
N LYS A 518 -9.76 -19.76 7.95
CA LYS A 518 -10.89 -20.30 7.17
C LYS A 518 -11.89 -19.21 6.80
N GLN A 519 -12.71 -19.50 5.80
CA GLN A 519 -13.78 -18.62 5.36
C GLN A 519 -14.71 -18.27 6.54
N GLY A 520 -15.02 -16.98 6.71
CA GLY A 520 -15.83 -16.48 7.82
C GLY A 520 -15.06 -16.13 9.09
N ALA A 521 -13.80 -16.56 9.22
CA ALA A 521 -12.91 -16.15 10.30
C ALA A 521 -12.13 -14.87 9.94
N THR A 522 -11.88 -14.03 10.95
CA THR A 522 -11.05 -12.83 10.81
C THR A 522 -9.85 -12.92 11.74
N LEU A 523 -8.65 -12.82 11.19
CA LEU A 523 -7.41 -12.66 11.95
C LEU A 523 -7.08 -11.17 12.03
N THR A 524 -7.10 -10.63 13.24
CA THR A 524 -6.67 -9.25 13.53
C THR A 524 -5.27 -9.26 14.13
N ILE A 525 -4.39 -8.38 13.65
CA ILE A 525 -3.04 -8.21 14.20
C ILE A 525 -2.93 -6.77 14.71
N LEU A 526 -2.64 -6.60 16.00
CA LEU A 526 -2.61 -5.28 16.64
C LEU A 526 -1.30 -4.53 16.37
N PRO A 527 -1.28 -3.18 16.46
CA PRO A 527 -0.07 -2.38 16.37
C PRO A 527 1.08 -2.88 17.26
N GLY A 528 2.32 -2.81 16.75
CA GLY A 528 3.52 -3.23 17.48
C GLY A 528 3.76 -4.75 17.54
N THR A 529 2.84 -5.56 16.99
CA THR A 529 2.98 -7.02 16.98
C THR A 529 4.08 -7.47 16.01
N ILE A 530 4.91 -8.41 16.46
CA ILE A 530 5.92 -9.08 15.62
C ILE A 530 5.51 -10.55 15.47
N VAL A 531 5.29 -10.99 14.24
CA VAL A 531 5.00 -12.38 13.90
C VAL A 531 6.19 -12.99 13.19
N TYR A 532 6.78 -13.98 13.84
CA TYR A 532 7.89 -14.78 13.35
C TYR A 532 7.36 -16.04 12.65
N PHE A 533 7.91 -16.33 11.48
CA PHE A 533 7.58 -17.50 10.70
C PHE A 533 8.79 -18.42 10.59
N ASN A 534 8.63 -19.68 10.98
CA ASN A 534 9.65 -20.67 10.68
C ASN A 534 9.87 -20.81 9.15
N PRO A 535 11.06 -21.28 8.72
CA PRO A 535 11.32 -21.61 7.32
C PRO A 535 10.17 -22.35 6.63
N TYR A 536 9.80 -21.86 5.44
CA TYR A 536 8.76 -22.45 4.58
C TYR A 536 7.33 -22.44 5.17
N ILE A 537 7.10 -21.69 6.25
CA ILE A 537 5.76 -21.56 6.83
C ILE A 537 4.93 -20.52 6.10
N LYS A 538 3.66 -20.84 5.91
CA LYS A 538 2.67 -20.08 5.13
C LYS A 538 1.53 -19.61 6.02
N LEU A 539 1.16 -18.34 5.88
CA LEU A 539 -0.15 -17.84 6.33
C LEU A 539 -1.13 -17.90 5.16
N THR A 540 -2.09 -18.81 5.22
CA THR A 540 -3.16 -18.90 4.21
C THR A 540 -4.41 -18.19 4.71
N VAL A 541 -4.98 -17.31 3.89
CA VAL A 541 -6.15 -16.49 4.22
C VAL A 541 -7.28 -16.80 3.23
N ASN A 542 -8.24 -17.62 3.68
CA ASN A 542 -9.51 -17.85 2.98
C ASN A 542 -10.66 -17.03 3.61
N GLY A 543 -10.47 -16.53 4.83
CA GLY A 543 -11.33 -15.55 5.51
C GLY A 543 -10.79 -14.13 5.33
N THR A 544 -10.62 -13.41 6.42
CA THR A 544 -10.10 -12.04 6.42
C THR A 544 -8.83 -11.92 7.25
N LEU A 545 -7.84 -11.19 6.74
CA LEU A 545 -6.68 -10.72 7.48
C LEU A 545 -6.78 -9.20 7.65
N ASP A 546 -6.80 -8.72 8.89
CA ASP A 546 -6.86 -7.29 9.22
C ASP A 546 -5.64 -6.92 10.09
N ALA A 547 -4.59 -6.40 9.44
CA ALA A 547 -3.35 -6.01 10.10
C ALA A 547 -3.18 -4.49 9.97
N GLN A 548 -3.53 -3.77 11.03
CA GLN A 548 -3.54 -2.31 11.06
C GLN A 548 -2.56 -1.80 12.13
N GLY A 549 -1.33 -1.57 11.71
CA GLY A 549 -0.30 -0.92 12.52
C GLY A 549 -0.43 0.59 12.53
N THR A 550 0.53 1.24 13.18
CA THR A 550 0.69 2.71 13.18
C THR A 550 2.13 3.08 12.81
N SER A 551 2.39 4.35 12.52
CA SER A 551 3.77 4.82 12.26
C SER A 551 4.72 4.59 13.42
N ASP A 552 4.21 4.69 14.66
CA ASP A 552 5.01 4.58 15.88
C ASP A 552 5.13 3.12 16.32
N ASN A 553 4.08 2.32 16.08
CA ASN A 553 4.01 0.91 16.41
C ASN A 553 3.58 0.10 15.18
N PRO A 554 4.48 -0.09 14.21
CA PRO A 554 4.19 -0.85 13.01
C PRO A 554 4.11 -2.36 13.33
N ILE A 555 3.40 -3.11 12.49
CA ILE A 555 3.34 -4.58 12.58
C ILE A 555 4.53 -5.14 11.79
N VAL A 556 5.18 -6.18 12.30
CA VAL A 556 6.31 -6.83 11.61
C VAL A 556 6.00 -8.31 11.36
N LEU A 557 6.08 -8.75 10.11
CA LEU A 557 5.94 -10.13 9.67
C LEU A 557 7.27 -10.58 9.07
N THR A 558 7.96 -11.48 9.75
CA THR A 558 9.36 -11.80 9.44
C THR A 558 9.69 -13.26 9.70
N ARG A 559 10.82 -13.74 9.17
CA ARG A 559 11.35 -15.06 9.49
C ARG A 559 11.75 -15.16 10.98
N SER A 560 11.64 -16.35 11.56
CA SER A 560 12.07 -16.62 12.95
C SER A 560 13.59 -16.59 13.15
N ASP A 561 14.37 -16.59 12.07
CA ASP A 561 15.83 -16.46 12.07
C ASP A 561 16.28 -15.18 11.31
N PRO A 562 15.98 -13.98 11.82
CA PRO A 562 16.22 -12.72 11.12
C PRO A 562 17.69 -12.49 10.76
N ASP A 563 18.63 -13.10 11.47
CA ASP A 563 20.07 -12.97 11.24
C ASP A 563 20.66 -14.00 10.24
N ASN A 564 19.87 -14.99 9.81
CA ASN A 564 20.33 -16.06 8.93
C ASN A 564 20.11 -15.73 7.45
N HIS A 565 21.11 -15.16 6.77
CA HIS A 565 21.02 -14.73 5.37
C HIS A 565 21.02 -15.87 4.32
N ASP A 566 20.85 -17.13 4.72
CA ASP A 566 20.83 -18.31 3.83
C ASP A 566 19.58 -18.38 2.91
N TYR A 567 19.00 -17.26 2.45
CA TYR A 567 17.81 -17.24 1.55
C TYR A 567 16.68 -18.22 1.95
N VAL A 568 16.57 -18.55 3.25
CA VAL A 568 15.53 -19.45 3.73
C VAL A 568 14.31 -18.58 4.03
N TYR A 569 13.44 -18.49 3.04
CA TYR A 569 12.23 -17.72 3.09
C TYR A 569 11.14 -18.44 3.92
N TRP A 570 10.32 -17.67 4.63
CA TRP A 570 8.96 -18.12 4.92
C TRP A 570 8.10 -17.95 3.66
N GLU A 571 7.01 -18.67 3.52
CA GLU A 571 6.29 -18.75 2.24
C GLU A 571 5.52 -17.48 1.87
N GLY A 572 5.19 -16.63 2.85
CA GLY A 572 4.39 -15.42 2.63
C GLY A 572 2.95 -15.48 3.11
N ILE A 573 2.22 -14.39 2.85
CA ILE A 573 0.77 -14.28 3.05
C ILE A 573 0.06 -14.70 1.77
N TRP A 574 -0.76 -15.75 1.83
CA TRP A 574 -1.45 -16.33 0.68
C TRP A 574 -2.96 -16.17 0.81
N VAL A 575 -3.52 -15.20 0.09
CA VAL A 575 -4.95 -14.90 0.11
C VAL A 575 -5.63 -15.57 -1.09
N ASN A 576 -6.60 -16.45 -0.81
CA ASN A 576 -7.24 -17.28 -1.84
C ASN A 576 -8.79 -17.22 -1.74
N SER A 577 -9.48 -17.58 -2.83
CA SER A 577 -10.89 -18.04 -2.82
C SER A 577 -11.91 -17.08 -2.17
N ASN A 578 -11.90 -15.81 -2.58
CA ASN A 578 -12.69 -14.70 -2.00
C ASN A 578 -12.26 -14.29 -0.59
N GLY A 579 -11.06 -14.68 -0.14
CA GLY A 579 -10.46 -14.10 1.05
C GLY A 579 -10.19 -12.61 0.89
N SER A 580 -10.03 -11.90 2.01
CA SER A 580 -9.69 -10.48 2.02
C SER A 580 -8.53 -10.13 2.92
N PHE A 581 -7.83 -9.05 2.60
CA PHE A 581 -6.72 -8.57 3.42
C PHE A 581 -6.66 -7.03 3.48
N ASN A 582 -6.37 -6.49 4.66
CA ASN A 582 -6.05 -5.08 4.86
C ASN A 582 -4.71 -5.01 5.59
N LEU A 583 -3.69 -4.47 4.93
CA LEU A 583 -2.38 -4.23 5.52
C LEU A 583 -2.15 -2.73 5.58
N ASP A 584 -2.04 -2.17 6.80
CA ASP A 584 -1.69 -0.77 7.03
C ASP A 584 -0.51 -0.69 8.00
N HIS A 585 0.57 0.04 7.67
CA HIS A 585 1.81 0.10 8.47
C HIS A 585 2.39 -1.28 8.84
N VAL A 586 2.49 -2.17 7.85
CA VAL A 586 3.02 -3.53 8.01
C VAL A 586 4.40 -3.64 7.34
N TYR A 587 5.40 -4.11 8.08
CA TYR A 587 6.69 -4.55 7.56
C TYR A 587 6.65 -6.03 7.23
N VAL A 588 6.94 -6.40 5.98
CA VAL A 588 7.03 -7.78 5.52
C VAL A 588 8.44 -8.03 5.01
N TYR A 589 9.17 -8.86 5.75
CA TYR A 589 10.60 -9.09 5.53
C TYR A 589 10.92 -10.58 5.35
N GLY A 590 11.83 -10.88 4.42
CA GLY A 590 12.37 -12.23 4.25
C GLY A 590 11.32 -13.29 3.88
N ALA A 591 10.28 -12.91 3.13
CA ALA A 591 9.26 -13.81 2.58
C ALA A 591 9.60 -14.27 1.16
N HIS A 592 9.12 -15.45 0.78
CA HIS A 592 9.17 -15.90 -0.60
C HIS A 592 8.26 -15.00 -1.43
N CYS A 593 7.01 -14.79 -1.00
CA CYS A 593 6.15 -13.77 -1.58
C CYS A 593 5.46 -12.99 -0.46
N GLY A 594 5.76 -11.69 -0.31
CA GLY A 594 5.21 -10.91 0.80
C GLY A 594 3.68 -11.01 0.88
N VAL A 595 3.00 -10.73 -0.24
CA VAL A 595 1.59 -11.08 -0.43
C VAL A 595 1.39 -11.77 -1.77
N TYR A 596 0.83 -12.98 -1.75
CA TYR A 596 0.26 -13.65 -2.91
C TYR A 596 -1.27 -13.58 -2.84
N SER A 597 -1.93 -13.01 -3.85
CA SER A 597 -3.39 -12.89 -3.93
C SER A 597 -3.93 -13.64 -5.14
N SER A 598 -4.93 -14.50 -4.96
CA SER A 598 -5.65 -15.17 -6.06
C SER A 598 -7.17 -15.22 -5.85
N TYR A 599 -7.93 -14.59 -6.75
CA TYR A 599 -9.39 -14.41 -6.62
C TYR A 599 -9.78 -13.81 -5.27
N ALA A 600 -9.05 -12.77 -4.84
CA ALA A 600 -9.21 -12.13 -3.55
C ALA A 600 -9.31 -10.60 -3.70
N SER A 601 -9.63 -9.91 -2.60
CA SER A 601 -9.73 -8.46 -2.55
C SER A 601 -8.95 -7.91 -1.35
N GLY A 602 -8.43 -6.70 -1.42
CA GLY A 602 -7.72 -6.15 -0.29
C GLY A 602 -6.99 -4.87 -0.57
N SER A 603 -6.26 -4.40 0.44
CA SER A 603 -5.44 -3.21 0.33
C SER A 603 -4.10 -3.34 1.06
N ILE A 604 -3.09 -2.66 0.53
CA ILE A 604 -1.77 -2.46 1.12
C ILE A 604 -1.54 -0.96 1.24
N LYS A 605 -1.37 -0.45 2.45
CA LYS A 605 -1.25 0.98 2.77
C LYS A 605 -0.09 1.23 3.71
N ASN A 606 0.67 2.30 3.50
CA ASN A 606 1.75 2.73 4.41
C ASN A 606 2.73 1.62 4.83
N SER A 607 2.87 0.58 4.02
CA SER A 607 3.51 -0.69 4.39
C SER A 607 4.85 -0.85 3.68
N HIS A 608 5.68 -1.79 4.13
CA HIS A 608 7.05 -1.91 3.65
C HIS A 608 7.41 -3.38 3.41
N PHE A 609 7.81 -3.70 2.18
CA PHE A 609 8.14 -5.03 1.70
C PHE A 609 9.60 -5.06 1.28
N GLU A 610 10.44 -5.70 2.09
CA GLU A 610 11.90 -5.67 1.91
C GLU A 610 12.55 -7.05 1.95
N GLU A 611 13.57 -7.25 1.11
CA GLU A 611 14.36 -8.49 1.02
C GLU A 611 13.52 -9.75 0.80
N ASN A 612 12.35 -9.63 0.16
CA ASN A 612 11.53 -10.78 -0.23
C ASN A 612 11.97 -11.31 -1.60
N SER A 613 11.61 -12.55 -1.96
CA SER A 613 11.76 -12.97 -3.36
C SER A 613 10.80 -12.20 -4.27
N PHE A 614 9.54 -12.08 -3.85
CA PHE A 614 8.52 -11.25 -4.48
C PHE A 614 7.94 -10.31 -3.42
N GLY A 615 7.92 -8.99 -3.65
CA GLY A 615 7.25 -8.06 -2.74
C GLY A 615 5.76 -8.35 -2.66
N THR A 616 5.06 -8.27 -3.80
CA THR A 616 3.68 -8.75 -3.94
C THR A 616 3.43 -9.40 -5.31
N TYR A 617 2.52 -10.38 -5.32
CA TYR A 617 2.05 -11.07 -6.51
C TYR A 617 0.52 -11.14 -6.51
N ILE A 618 -0.11 -10.31 -7.33
CA ILE A 618 -1.57 -10.21 -7.45
C ILE A 618 -2.00 -10.94 -8.73
N ASN A 619 -2.84 -11.96 -8.60
CA ASN A 619 -3.31 -12.76 -9.73
C ASN A 619 -4.84 -12.89 -9.72
N GLN A 620 -5.51 -12.62 -10.84
CA GLN A 620 -6.96 -12.76 -10.96
C GLN A 620 -7.75 -12.11 -9.80
N SER A 621 -7.31 -10.93 -9.36
CA SER A 621 -7.81 -10.24 -8.17
C SER A 621 -8.03 -8.77 -8.51
N ASP A 622 -9.28 -8.40 -8.76
CA ASP A 622 -9.66 -7.07 -9.23
C ASP A 622 -9.84 -6.09 -8.06
N ASN A 623 -9.69 -4.78 -8.32
CA ASN A 623 -9.92 -3.69 -7.37
C ASN A 623 -9.03 -3.71 -6.09
N ILE A 624 -7.78 -4.19 -6.20
CA ILE A 624 -6.82 -4.07 -5.11
C ILE A 624 -6.17 -2.68 -5.11
N GLU A 625 -6.02 -2.10 -3.92
CA GLU A 625 -5.36 -0.82 -3.69
C GLU A 625 -3.97 -1.04 -3.07
N ILE A 626 -2.93 -0.45 -3.66
CA ILE A 626 -1.57 -0.42 -3.11
C ILE A 626 -1.16 1.05 -3.03
N SER A 627 -1.03 1.58 -1.83
CA SER A 627 -0.74 3.01 -1.63
C SER A 627 0.27 3.32 -0.55
N ASN A 628 1.01 4.42 -0.68
CA ASN A 628 1.92 4.95 0.34
C ASN A 628 2.98 3.93 0.84
N SER A 629 3.27 2.89 0.07
CA SER A 629 4.03 1.73 0.53
C SER A 629 5.39 1.63 -0.16
N LYS A 630 6.34 0.90 0.45
CA LYS A 630 7.70 0.73 -0.04
C LYS A 630 7.97 -0.72 -0.38
N PHE A 631 8.62 -0.96 -1.51
CA PHE A 631 9.02 -2.27 -2.02
C PHE A 631 10.50 -2.18 -2.39
N ILE A 632 11.37 -2.66 -1.50
CA ILE A 632 12.81 -2.41 -1.54
C ILE A 632 13.59 -3.72 -1.62
N ASN A 633 14.59 -3.79 -2.51
CA ASN A 633 15.54 -4.92 -2.57
C ASN A 633 14.88 -6.30 -2.67
N ASN A 634 13.75 -6.41 -3.38
CA ASN A 634 13.09 -7.71 -3.62
C ASN A 634 13.71 -8.40 -4.84
N ASN A 635 14.02 -9.69 -4.73
CA ASN A 635 14.86 -10.39 -5.70
C ASN A 635 14.28 -10.45 -7.12
N TRP A 636 12.96 -10.42 -7.29
CA TRP A 636 12.31 -10.60 -8.60
C TRP A 636 11.43 -9.41 -8.97
N PHE A 637 10.48 -9.06 -8.10
CA PHE A 637 9.51 -8.00 -8.37
C PHE A 637 9.21 -7.24 -7.08
N GLY A 638 9.08 -5.93 -7.17
CA GLY A 638 8.40 -5.15 -6.14
C GLY A 638 6.90 -5.49 -6.14
N ALA A 639 6.24 -5.35 -7.29
CA ALA A 639 4.87 -5.82 -7.51
C ALA A 639 4.73 -6.52 -8.87
N CYS A 640 4.14 -7.71 -8.87
CA CYS A 640 3.75 -8.42 -10.09
C CYS A 640 2.23 -8.61 -10.12
N ILE A 641 1.60 -8.22 -11.22
CA ILE A 641 0.15 -8.28 -11.40
C ILE A 641 -0.15 -9.12 -12.64
N GLY A 642 -0.95 -10.16 -12.48
CA GLY A 642 -1.41 -11.05 -13.54
C GLY A 642 -2.93 -11.10 -13.63
N TYR A 643 -3.47 -11.05 -14.85
CA TYR A 643 -4.89 -11.29 -15.12
C TYR A 643 -5.88 -10.51 -14.22
N SER A 644 -5.54 -9.26 -13.86
CA SER A 644 -6.32 -8.47 -12.88
C SER A 644 -6.61 -7.07 -13.44
N ASP A 645 -7.81 -6.55 -13.15
CA ASP A 645 -8.29 -5.27 -13.66
C ASP A 645 -8.66 -4.28 -12.55
N GLY A 646 -8.62 -2.99 -12.86
CA GLY A 646 -9.08 -1.92 -11.96
C GLY A 646 -8.17 -1.66 -10.74
N LEU A 647 -6.89 -2.04 -10.82
CA LEU A 647 -5.92 -1.80 -9.74
C LEU A 647 -5.60 -0.33 -9.57
N ASN A 648 -5.35 0.08 -8.33
CA ASN A 648 -4.89 1.43 -7.99
C ASN A 648 -3.56 1.35 -7.25
N ILE A 649 -2.47 1.76 -7.90
CA ILE A 649 -1.11 1.73 -7.36
C ILE A 649 -0.62 3.17 -7.27
N ASN A 650 -0.71 3.77 -6.07
CA ASN A 650 -0.47 5.19 -5.90
C ASN A 650 0.52 5.56 -4.77
N ASN A 651 1.38 6.55 -4.99
CA ASN A 651 2.30 7.07 -3.97
C ASN A 651 3.21 6.00 -3.32
N ASN A 652 3.68 5.01 -4.09
CA ASN A 652 4.56 3.95 -3.59
C ASN A 652 6.02 4.16 -4.02
N GLU A 653 6.96 3.54 -3.29
CA GLU A 653 8.38 3.48 -3.64
C GLU A 653 8.77 2.05 -4.06
N PHE A 654 9.27 1.86 -5.29
CA PHE A 654 9.79 0.59 -5.81
C PHE A 654 11.28 0.72 -6.13
N ILE A 655 12.13 0.31 -5.19
CA ILE A 655 13.57 0.63 -5.18
C ILE A 655 14.43 -0.65 -5.17
N GLU A 656 15.48 -0.69 -5.99
CA GLU A 656 16.51 -1.75 -5.95
C GLU A 656 15.98 -3.20 -6.14
N ASN A 657 14.79 -3.37 -6.71
CA ASN A 657 14.26 -4.70 -7.04
C ASN A 657 14.85 -5.18 -8.37
N GLU A 658 14.68 -6.46 -8.71
CA GLU A 658 15.01 -6.90 -10.08
C GLU A 658 14.09 -6.21 -11.12
N ASN A 659 12.79 -6.14 -10.82
CA ASN A 659 11.82 -5.34 -11.58
C ASN A 659 10.94 -4.56 -10.60
N GLY A 660 10.56 -3.32 -10.93
CA GLY A 660 9.69 -2.50 -10.08
C GLY A 660 8.25 -3.03 -10.05
N VAL A 661 7.45 -2.64 -11.05
CA VAL A 661 6.04 -3.03 -11.19
C VAL A 661 5.80 -3.71 -12.54
N ILE A 662 5.22 -4.90 -12.55
CA ILE A 662 4.87 -5.63 -13.77
C ILE A 662 3.37 -5.83 -13.85
N LEU A 663 2.76 -5.43 -14.97
CA LEU A 663 1.38 -5.72 -15.32
C LEU A 663 1.36 -6.68 -16.51
N ASN A 664 0.89 -7.90 -16.29
CA ASN A 664 0.77 -8.96 -17.28
C ASN A 664 -0.70 -9.28 -17.52
N ARG A 665 -1.23 -9.05 -18.74
CA ARG A 665 -2.67 -9.21 -19.05
C ARG A 665 -3.58 -8.49 -18.04
N SER A 666 -3.20 -7.29 -17.65
CA SER A 666 -3.80 -6.57 -16.52
C SER A 666 -3.94 -5.08 -16.82
N THR A 667 -4.93 -4.44 -16.21
CA THR A 667 -5.13 -2.99 -16.25
C THR A 667 -4.97 -2.37 -14.85
N GLY A 668 -4.49 -1.13 -14.78
CA GLY A 668 -4.31 -0.47 -13.50
C GLY A 668 -3.86 0.97 -13.63
N ASN A 669 -4.26 1.80 -12.66
CA ASN A 669 -3.85 3.19 -12.54
C ASN A 669 -2.57 3.29 -11.70
N LEU A 670 -1.54 3.92 -12.26
CA LEU A 670 -0.25 4.14 -11.61
C LEU A 670 0.00 5.65 -11.50
N CYS A 671 -0.07 6.20 -10.29
CA CYS A 671 0.21 7.62 -10.02
C CYS A 671 1.05 7.85 -8.77
N GLU A 672 1.73 8.98 -8.70
CA GLU A 672 2.52 9.42 -7.54
C GLU A 672 3.66 8.45 -7.12
N ASN A 673 4.02 7.44 -7.93
CA ASN A 673 5.01 6.43 -7.52
C ASN A 673 6.46 6.85 -7.82
N ILE A 674 7.40 6.43 -6.98
CA ILE A 674 8.86 6.53 -7.17
C ILE A 674 9.40 5.14 -7.52
N ILE A 675 9.93 4.95 -8.72
CA ILE A 675 10.39 3.66 -9.24
C ILE A 675 11.83 3.80 -9.72
N ARG A 676 12.79 3.38 -8.89
CA ARG A 676 14.18 3.65 -9.17
C ARG A 676 15.16 2.55 -8.83
N ASP A 677 16.32 2.61 -9.47
CA ASP A 677 17.48 1.77 -9.18
C ASP A 677 17.21 0.24 -9.34
N ASN A 678 16.16 -0.16 -10.07
CA ASN A 678 15.84 -1.58 -10.30
C ASN A 678 16.77 -2.21 -11.36
N ASN A 679 17.12 -3.50 -11.24
CA ASN A 679 18.14 -4.17 -12.08
C ASN A 679 17.72 -4.45 -13.53
N ASN A 680 16.43 -4.46 -13.83
CA ASN A 680 15.93 -4.68 -15.18
C ASN A 680 14.99 -3.54 -15.61
N GLN A 681 13.70 -3.65 -15.32
CA GLN A 681 12.68 -2.69 -15.75
C GLN A 681 11.98 -2.04 -14.56
N GLY A 682 11.73 -0.73 -14.66
CA GLY A 682 10.94 0.00 -13.67
C GLY A 682 9.47 -0.42 -13.74
N ILE A 683 8.81 -0.15 -14.87
CA ILE A 683 7.43 -0.60 -15.15
C ILE A 683 7.44 -1.54 -16.36
N GLY A 684 6.78 -2.68 -16.28
CA GLY A 684 6.61 -3.61 -17.39
C GLY A 684 5.14 -3.82 -17.76
N SER A 685 4.84 -3.74 -19.06
CA SER A 685 3.52 -3.95 -19.65
C SER A 685 3.57 -5.18 -20.56
N GLU A 686 3.15 -6.32 -20.03
CA GLU A 686 3.35 -7.64 -20.63
C GLU A 686 2.06 -8.29 -21.15
N ASN A 687 2.14 -8.92 -22.33
CA ASN A 687 1.09 -9.77 -22.92
C ASN A 687 -0.32 -9.15 -22.94
N ILE A 688 -0.51 -7.92 -23.44
CA ILE A 688 -1.80 -7.18 -23.39
C ILE A 688 -2.05 -6.59 -21.99
N GLY A 689 -1.00 -6.06 -21.36
CA GLY A 689 -1.16 -5.20 -20.19
C GLY A 689 -1.42 -3.76 -20.65
N ASP A 690 -2.34 -3.05 -20.00
CA ASP A 690 -2.70 -1.67 -20.34
C ASP A 690 -2.63 -0.76 -19.10
N PRO A 691 -1.42 -0.48 -18.55
CA PRO A 691 -1.28 0.42 -17.42
C PRO A 691 -1.61 1.86 -17.83
N ASN A 692 -2.24 2.59 -16.91
CA ASN A 692 -2.59 3.99 -17.05
C ASN A 692 -1.76 4.86 -16.10
N LEU A 693 -0.74 5.51 -16.65
CA LEU A 693 0.18 6.42 -15.96
C LEU A 693 -0.21 7.90 -16.16
N SER A 694 -1.46 8.18 -16.55
CA SER A 694 -1.95 9.56 -16.83
C SER A 694 -2.83 10.14 -15.71
N THR A 695 -2.92 9.48 -14.57
CA THR A 695 -4.02 9.62 -13.60
C THR A 695 -3.86 10.71 -12.54
N ALA A 696 -2.86 11.58 -12.62
CA ALA A 696 -2.64 12.58 -11.57
C ALA A 696 -3.83 13.57 -11.42
N ARG A 697 -4.01 14.09 -10.21
CA ARG A 697 -4.93 15.19 -9.92
C ARG A 697 -4.28 16.52 -10.34
N TYR A 698 -5.00 17.32 -11.11
CA TYR A 698 -4.64 18.72 -11.31
C TYR A 698 -4.77 19.48 -9.98
N ARG A 699 -3.63 19.87 -9.40
CA ARG A 699 -3.54 20.77 -8.24
C ARG A 699 -3.10 22.16 -8.71
N PRO A 700 -4.00 23.17 -8.71
CA PRO A 700 -3.69 24.52 -9.20
C PRO A 700 -2.61 25.25 -8.38
N ASP A 701 -2.33 24.76 -7.17
CA ASP A 701 -1.56 25.41 -6.11
C ASP A 701 -0.10 24.93 -5.98
N THR A 702 0.31 23.91 -6.72
CA THR A 702 1.68 23.36 -6.71
C THR A 702 2.37 23.61 -8.05
N TYR A 703 3.42 24.45 -8.06
CA TYR A 703 4.31 24.62 -9.22
C TYR A 703 5.75 24.19 -8.87
N PRO A 704 6.40 23.35 -9.71
CA PRO A 704 5.90 22.75 -10.95
C PRO A 704 4.71 21.80 -10.71
N PRO A 705 3.88 21.51 -11.74
CA PRO A 705 2.79 20.52 -11.61
C PRO A 705 3.35 19.23 -11.01
N GLU A 706 2.62 18.64 -10.05
CA GLU A 706 3.06 17.44 -9.33
C GLU A 706 3.53 16.37 -10.34
N VAL A 707 4.76 15.91 -10.14
CA VAL A 707 5.32 14.79 -10.90
C VAL A 707 4.45 13.58 -10.59
N ASN A 708 3.85 12.98 -11.63
CA ASN A 708 3.00 11.82 -11.47
C ASN A 708 3.84 10.61 -11.08
N ASN A 709 4.70 10.07 -11.92
CA ASN A 709 5.63 9.02 -11.50
C ASN A 709 7.07 9.49 -11.71
N VAL A 710 7.94 9.20 -10.74
CA VAL A 710 9.39 9.41 -10.80
C VAL A 710 10.03 8.08 -11.18
N ILE A 711 10.59 7.97 -12.38
CA ILE A 711 11.18 6.72 -12.90
C ILE A 711 12.68 6.95 -13.17
N GLU A 712 13.54 6.40 -12.31
CA GLU A 712 14.97 6.77 -12.32
C GLU A 712 15.93 5.57 -12.30
N ASN A 713 17.07 5.68 -12.97
CA ASN A 713 18.21 4.76 -12.82
C ASN A 713 17.96 3.23 -12.94
N ASN A 714 16.81 2.79 -13.44
CA ASN A 714 16.56 1.37 -13.71
C ASN A 714 17.56 0.87 -14.78
N SER A 715 18.08 -0.35 -14.66
CA SER A 715 19.29 -0.78 -15.40
C SER A 715 19.03 -1.17 -16.86
N GLN A 716 17.83 -1.61 -17.26
CA GLN A 716 17.49 -1.91 -18.65
C GLN A 716 16.45 -0.94 -19.20
N TYR A 717 15.24 -0.90 -18.64
CA TYR A 717 14.11 -0.10 -19.14
C TYR A 717 13.48 0.77 -18.04
N GLY A 718 13.09 2.00 -18.35
CA GLY A 718 12.21 2.77 -17.45
C GLY A 718 10.79 2.19 -17.51
N VAL A 719 10.19 2.20 -18.70
CA VAL A 719 8.97 1.44 -19.03
C VAL A 719 9.23 0.48 -20.18
N TYR A 720 8.87 -0.78 -20.03
CA TYR A 720 8.88 -1.80 -21.07
C TYR A 720 7.46 -2.11 -21.53
N ILE A 721 7.24 -2.11 -22.85
CA ILE A 721 5.94 -2.39 -23.45
C ILE A 721 6.10 -3.54 -24.45
N SER A 722 5.47 -4.67 -24.15
CA SER A 722 5.47 -5.85 -25.03
C SER A 722 4.50 -5.71 -26.21
N SER A 723 4.65 -6.57 -27.21
CA SER A 723 3.73 -6.65 -28.36
C SER A 723 2.27 -6.80 -27.92
N ASN A 724 1.36 -6.05 -28.55
CA ASN A 724 -0.09 -6.01 -28.27
C ASN A 724 -0.51 -5.36 -26.93
N SER A 725 0.37 -4.66 -26.23
CA SER A 725 0.06 -3.92 -24.99
C SER A 725 -0.11 -2.43 -25.25
N SER A 726 -1.14 -1.76 -24.73
CA SER A 726 -1.52 -0.37 -25.04
C SER A 726 -1.40 0.59 -23.86
N ALA A 727 -0.22 0.64 -23.24
CA ALA A 727 0.08 1.53 -22.12
C ALA A 727 -0.24 3.01 -22.42
N ASN A 728 -0.90 3.67 -21.46
CA ASN A 728 -1.12 5.11 -21.47
C ASN A 728 -0.09 5.78 -20.56
N LEU A 729 0.89 6.42 -21.18
CA LEU A 729 1.97 7.14 -20.52
C LEU A 729 1.61 8.62 -20.21
N GLY A 730 0.44 9.13 -20.61
CA GLY A 730 0.06 10.53 -20.41
C GLY A 730 -0.84 11.04 -21.53
N THR A 731 -1.96 11.72 -21.19
CA THR A 731 -2.88 12.34 -22.15
C THR A 731 -3.19 13.79 -21.76
N MET A 732 -3.40 14.66 -22.75
CA MET A 732 -3.84 16.04 -22.56
C MET A 732 -5.35 16.11 -22.82
N SER A 733 -6.16 16.53 -21.85
CA SER A 733 -7.59 16.72 -22.08
C SER A 733 -7.84 17.98 -22.92
N GLY A 734 -8.54 17.83 -24.05
CA GLY A 734 -8.81 18.90 -25.02
C GLY A 734 -10.00 19.82 -24.70
N ASP A 735 -10.45 19.97 -23.45
CA ASP A 735 -11.48 20.97 -23.11
C ASP A 735 -10.80 22.35 -22.93
N PRO A 736 -11.09 23.37 -23.78
CA PRO A 736 -10.51 24.70 -23.68
C PRO A 736 -10.89 25.47 -22.39
N ARG A 737 -11.78 24.92 -21.55
CA ARG A 737 -12.15 25.48 -20.23
C ARG A 737 -11.43 24.80 -19.05
N TYR A 738 -10.85 23.62 -19.26
CA TYR A 738 -10.15 22.84 -18.25
C TYR A 738 -8.99 22.10 -18.90
N ILE A 739 -7.81 22.75 -18.99
CA ILE A 739 -6.57 22.04 -19.36
C ILE A 739 -6.20 21.16 -18.16
N LEU A 740 -6.85 20.00 -18.05
CA LEU A 740 -6.45 18.95 -17.12
C LEU A 740 -5.21 18.29 -17.71
N CYS A 741 -4.04 18.71 -17.25
CA CYS A 741 -2.81 17.97 -17.46
C CYS A 741 -2.97 16.62 -16.74
N GLY A 742 -3.05 15.50 -17.47
CA GLY A 742 -2.70 14.21 -16.88
C GLY A 742 -1.25 14.32 -16.40
N GLY A 743 -0.98 14.03 -15.13
CA GLY A 743 0.28 14.44 -14.50
C GLY A 743 1.53 13.92 -15.20
N PHE A 744 2.61 14.69 -15.07
CA PHE A 744 3.86 14.50 -15.80
C PHE A 744 4.65 13.33 -15.22
N ASN A 745 4.96 12.30 -16.02
CA ASN A 745 5.96 11.32 -15.61
C ASN A 745 7.36 11.89 -15.83
N TYR A 746 8.21 11.77 -14.80
CA TYR A 746 9.59 12.26 -14.79
C TYR A 746 10.56 11.10 -14.98
N PHE A 747 11.36 11.16 -16.04
CA PHE A 747 12.39 10.18 -16.35
C PHE A 747 13.78 10.81 -16.15
N ASN A 748 14.61 10.21 -15.29
CA ASN A 748 15.95 10.72 -15.00
C ASN A 748 16.95 9.57 -14.80
N ARG A 749 18.01 9.50 -15.63
CA ARG A 749 18.92 8.34 -15.65
C ARG A 749 20.39 8.69 -15.73
N LEU A 750 21.17 8.05 -14.85
CA LEU A 750 22.63 7.96 -14.91
C LEU A 750 23.13 6.70 -15.65
N SER A 751 22.37 5.59 -15.67
CA SER A 751 22.68 4.28 -16.32
C SER A 751 21.43 3.61 -16.97
N GLY A 752 21.64 2.64 -17.89
CA GLY A 752 20.59 1.81 -18.54
C GLY A 752 20.26 2.10 -20.03
N SER A 753 19.42 1.25 -20.67
CA SER A 753 19.28 1.18 -22.14
C SER A 753 18.21 2.10 -22.77
N TYR A 754 16.98 2.19 -22.23
CA TYR A 754 15.88 3.00 -22.81
C TYR A 754 14.88 3.52 -21.76
N ASP A 755 14.48 4.79 -21.81
CA ASP A 755 13.48 5.35 -20.88
C ASP A 755 12.11 4.70 -21.09
N VAL A 756 11.72 4.53 -22.35
CA VAL A 756 10.62 3.66 -22.75
C VAL A 756 11.08 2.77 -23.90
N TYR A 757 10.81 1.48 -23.80
CA TYR A 757 11.09 0.50 -24.84
C TYR A 757 9.81 -0.16 -25.30
N ASN A 758 9.44 0.07 -26.56
CA ASN A 758 8.28 -0.54 -27.20
C ASN A 758 8.71 -1.70 -28.10
N ASN A 759 8.34 -2.92 -27.73
CA ASN A 759 8.60 -4.13 -28.49
C ASN A 759 7.42 -4.47 -29.43
N SER A 760 7.17 -3.61 -30.42
CA SER A 760 6.13 -3.80 -31.45
C SER A 760 4.68 -3.81 -30.92
N SER A 761 4.35 -2.98 -29.94
CA SER A 761 2.94 -2.63 -29.68
C SER A 761 2.33 -1.89 -30.87
N ASN A 762 1.00 -1.88 -30.99
CA ASN A 762 0.26 -1.18 -32.05
C ASN A 762 -0.17 0.24 -31.64
N ALA A 763 -0.24 0.56 -30.34
CA ALA A 763 -0.72 1.86 -29.85
C ALA A 763 -0.13 2.20 -28.48
N ILE A 764 0.41 3.41 -28.33
CA ILE A 764 0.88 3.99 -27.05
C ILE A 764 0.33 5.42 -26.98
N LEU A 765 -0.24 5.82 -25.84
CA LEU A 765 -0.67 7.20 -25.60
C LEU A 765 0.39 7.92 -24.75
N ALA A 766 0.99 9.01 -25.23
CA ALA A 766 2.13 9.65 -24.55
C ALA A 766 2.21 11.18 -24.69
N GLN A 767 1.06 11.87 -24.77
CA GLN A 767 0.95 13.30 -25.10
C GLN A 767 1.58 14.26 -24.07
N VAL A 768 1.90 13.82 -22.85
CA VAL A 768 2.34 14.70 -21.73
C VAL A 768 3.48 14.07 -20.91
N ASN A 769 4.70 13.98 -21.47
CA ASN A 769 5.87 13.36 -20.79
C ASN A 769 7.17 14.18 -20.95
N TRP A 770 8.03 14.18 -19.93
CA TRP A 770 9.35 14.81 -19.98
C TRP A 770 10.46 13.77 -20.12
N TRP A 771 11.06 13.76 -21.31
CA TRP A 771 12.19 12.90 -21.68
C TRP A 771 13.47 13.74 -21.61
N GLY A 772 14.50 13.25 -20.92
CA GLY A 772 15.80 13.93 -20.86
C GLY A 772 16.42 14.14 -22.25
N SER A 773 16.47 15.40 -22.68
CA SER A 773 16.90 15.94 -23.99
C SER A 773 16.17 15.47 -25.25
N MET A 774 15.45 16.42 -25.83
CA MET A 774 15.36 16.52 -27.28
C MET A 774 16.14 17.77 -27.72
N HIS A 775 17.18 17.58 -28.54
CA HIS A 775 17.58 18.62 -29.50
C HIS A 775 16.52 18.64 -30.60
N ASN A 776 15.39 19.28 -30.28
CA ASN A 776 14.43 19.96 -31.14
C ASN A 776 13.09 19.98 -30.39
N TYR A 777 12.63 21.20 -30.12
CA TYR A 777 11.27 21.63 -29.76
C TYR A 777 10.37 20.59 -29.09
N GLY A 778 10.28 20.67 -27.76
CA GLY A 778 9.20 20.06 -27.00
C GLY A 778 7.86 20.69 -27.40
N ASN A 779 7.05 19.89 -28.10
CA ASN A 779 5.59 19.77 -28.03
C ASN A 779 5.18 18.84 -29.18
N ILE A 780 5.11 17.53 -28.92
CA ILE A 780 4.60 16.58 -29.92
C ILE A 780 3.07 16.68 -29.90
N TRP A 781 2.50 17.49 -30.79
CA TRP A 781 1.06 17.59 -31.05
C TRP A 781 0.54 16.42 -31.92
N VAL A 782 1.11 15.22 -31.75
CA VAL A 782 0.74 14.04 -32.53
C VAL A 782 0.57 12.88 -31.56
N VAL A 783 -0.52 12.11 -31.69
CA VAL A 783 -0.62 10.76 -31.11
C VAL A 783 0.37 9.90 -31.88
N PRO A 784 1.57 9.57 -31.34
CA PRO A 784 2.55 8.88 -32.15
C PRO A 784 2.03 7.48 -32.41
N LYS A 785 1.94 7.06 -33.67
CA LYS A 785 1.68 5.63 -33.94
C LYS A 785 2.89 4.85 -33.46
N ALA A 786 2.71 3.62 -32.99
CA ALA A 786 3.80 2.82 -32.45
C ALA A 786 4.97 2.60 -33.44
N GLU A 787 4.70 2.77 -34.74
CA GLU A 787 5.64 2.76 -35.86
C GLU A 787 6.65 3.94 -35.80
N GLU A 788 6.26 5.07 -35.21
CA GLU A 788 7.04 6.31 -35.09
C GLU A 788 7.99 6.30 -33.87
N PHE A 789 7.83 5.34 -32.95
CA PHE A 789 8.69 5.12 -31.77
C PHE A 789 9.89 4.17 -32.03
N CYS A 790 10.30 4.01 -33.29
CA CYS A 790 11.36 3.08 -33.69
C CYS A 790 12.79 3.67 -33.65
N PHE A 791 13.16 4.49 -32.65
CA PHE A 791 14.56 4.94 -32.51
C PHE A 791 15.07 4.91 -31.06
N PRO A 792 16.33 4.50 -30.82
CA PRO A 792 16.99 4.65 -29.53
C PRO A 792 17.18 6.15 -29.24
N LEU A 793 16.52 6.69 -28.23
CA LEU A 793 16.78 8.05 -27.75
C LEU A 793 18.15 8.06 -27.00
N PRO A 794 19.17 8.79 -27.48
CA PRO A 794 20.46 8.87 -26.79
C PRO A 794 20.45 9.96 -25.70
N LYS A 795 21.19 9.69 -24.61
CA LYS A 795 21.37 10.58 -23.45
C LYS A 795 21.95 11.97 -23.79
N PRO A 796 21.54 13.05 -23.11
CA PRO A 796 22.29 14.31 -23.09
C PRO A 796 23.42 14.29 -22.10
N THR A 797 24.51 14.94 -22.49
CA THR A 797 25.66 15.25 -21.66
C THR A 797 25.46 16.54 -20.87
N SER A 798 25.75 16.45 -19.56
CA SER A 798 26.22 17.53 -18.67
C SER A 798 25.28 18.70 -18.32
N SER A 799 24.84 18.72 -17.06
CA SER A 799 24.96 19.83 -16.11
C SER A 799 24.88 21.25 -16.67
N LYS A 800 23.69 21.85 -16.74
CA LYS A 800 23.55 23.31 -16.68
C LYS A 800 22.33 23.71 -15.87
N THR A 801 22.55 24.62 -14.92
CA THR A 801 21.51 25.42 -14.26
C THR A 801 20.65 26.13 -15.31
N PRO A 802 19.33 26.31 -15.06
CA PRO A 802 18.46 27.06 -15.95
C PRO A 802 19.04 28.45 -16.18
N ASP A 803 19.09 28.88 -17.43
CA ASP A 803 19.56 30.23 -17.78
C ASP A 803 18.53 31.29 -17.36
N ILE A 804 18.97 32.55 -17.30
CA ILE A 804 18.18 33.68 -16.80
C ILE A 804 16.87 33.90 -17.58
N LEU A 805 16.82 33.58 -18.87
CA LEU A 805 15.60 33.74 -19.67
C LEU A 805 14.57 32.66 -19.32
N THR A 806 15.05 31.44 -19.06
CA THR A 806 14.21 30.35 -18.56
C THR A 806 13.60 30.69 -17.19
N LEU A 807 14.37 31.32 -16.29
CA LEU A 807 13.86 31.78 -14.99
C LEU A 807 12.80 32.88 -15.10
N LEU A 808 13.00 33.87 -15.98
CA LEU A 808 12.01 34.92 -16.24
C LEU A 808 10.73 34.37 -16.88
N LEU A 809 10.85 33.36 -17.75
CA LEU A 809 9.68 32.71 -18.34
C LEU A 809 8.85 32.00 -17.27
N ILE A 810 9.50 31.33 -16.33
CA ILE A 810 8.84 30.70 -15.17
C ILE A 810 8.12 31.75 -14.31
N GLU A 811 8.75 32.89 -14.05
CA GLU A 811 8.14 34.02 -13.32
C GLU A 811 6.89 34.55 -14.03
N ALA A 812 6.94 34.77 -15.35
CA ALA A 812 5.81 35.24 -16.13
C ALA A 812 4.60 34.29 -16.06
N TYR A 813 4.84 32.98 -16.16
CA TYR A 813 3.79 31.97 -16.03
C TYR A 813 3.22 31.88 -14.60
N SER A 814 4.05 32.08 -13.56
CA SER A 814 3.57 32.15 -12.18
C SER A 814 2.55 33.29 -12.00
N LEU A 815 2.84 34.46 -12.58
CA LEU A 815 1.94 35.61 -12.52
C LEU A 815 0.62 35.35 -13.27
N GLU A 816 0.64 34.59 -14.38
CA GLU A 816 -0.60 34.16 -15.06
C GLU A 816 -1.49 33.28 -14.16
N VAL A 817 -0.88 32.42 -13.33
CA VAL A 817 -1.59 31.54 -12.38
C VAL A 817 -2.24 32.37 -11.27
N ASP A 818 -1.51 33.37 -10.75
CA ASP A 818 -2.00 34.30 -9.73
C ASP A 818 -3.05 35.30 -10.27
N SER A 819 -3.43 35.16 -11.55
CA SER A 819 -4.33 36.08 -12.25
C SER A 819 -3.83 37.52 -12.32
N LEU A 820 -2.52 37.72 -12.12
CA LEU A 820 -1.79 38.97 -12.27
C LEU A 820 -1.37 39.14 -13.73
N TYR A 821 -2.37 39.23 -14.62
CA TYR A 821 -2.16 39.18 -16.07
C TYR A 821 -1.36 40.38 -16.60
N VAL A 822 -1.48 41.55 -15.97
CA VAL A 822 -0.74 42.76 -16.38
C VAL A 822 0.74 42.60 -16.06
N GLU A 823 1.06 42.11 -14.87
CA GLU A 823 2.42 41.82 -14.42
C GLU A 823 3.04 40.69 -15.24
N ALA A 824 2.28 39.64 -15.56
CA ALA A 824 2.73 38.58 -16.45
C ALA A 824 3.10 39.13 -17.84
N ILE A 825 2.27 40.01 -18.41
CA ILE A 825 2.54 40.70 -19.68
C ILE A 825 3.83 41.53 -19.59
N GLU A 826 4.08 42.21 -18.47
CA GLU A 826 5.33 42.97 -18.27
C GLU A 826 6.56 42.06 -18.28
N VAL A 827 6.51 40.91 -17.60
CA VAL A 827 7.63 39.95 -17.58
C VAL A 827 7.86 39.34 -18.96
N PHE A 828 6.80 38.95 -19.68
CA PHE A 828 6.95 38.48 -21.07
C PHE A 828 7.55 39.55 -21.99
N ASN A 829 7.14 40.80 -21.86
CA ASN A 829 7.75 41.92 -22.59
C ASN A 829 9.23 42.09 -22.21
N ASN A 830 9.59 41.91 -20.93
CA ASN A 830 10.97 41.99 -20.47
C ASN A 830 11.85 40.88 -21.08
N ILE A 831 11.34 39.65 -21.18
CA ILE A 831 12.02 38.53 -21.85
C ILE A 831 12.33 38.90 -23.31
N ILE A 832 11.31 39.41 -24.02
CA ILE A 832 11.45 39.82 -25.42
C ILE A 832 12.45 40.96 -25.57
N ASN A 833 12.42 41.95 -24.66
CA ASN A 833 13.37 43.06 -24.66
C ASN A 833 14.81 42.60 -24.44
N THR A 834 15.00 41.57 -23.62
CA THR A 834 16.31 41.04 -23.24
C THR A 834 16.92 40.19 -24.36
N ALA A 835 16.10 39.38 -25.05
CA ALA A 835 16.59 38.42 -26.04
C ALA A 835 15.66 38.29 -27.27
N PRO A 836 15.56 39.33 -28.12
CA PRO A 836 14.57 39.42 -29.20
C PRO A 836 14.75 38.42 -30.36
N ASP A 837 15.85 37.66 -30.40
CA ASP A 837 16.16 36.65 -31.41
C ASP A 837 16.28 35.23 -30.83
N ASN A 838 15.88 35.03 -29.57
CA ASN A 838 15.95 33.74 -28.87
C ASN A 838 14.66 32.92 -29.08
N SER A 839 14.74 31.59 -29.10
CA SER A 839 13.58 30.70 -29.28
C SER A 839 12.48 30.90 -28.22
N ILE A 840 12.82 31.41 -27.02
CA ILE A 840 11.88 31.68 -25.94
C ILE A 840 10.90 32.84 -26.21
N ILE A 841 11.12 33.63 -27.26
CA ILE A 841 10.23 34.73 -27.64
C ILE A 841 8.86 34.22 -28.11
N TYR A 842 8.79 33.03 -28.73
CA TYR A 842 7.53 32.42 -29.18
C TYR A 842 6.56 32.17 -28.02
N PRO A 843 6.93 31.44 -26.96
CA PRO A 843 6.06 31.27 -25.80
C PRO A 843 5.77 32.60 -25.09
N SER A 844 6.70 33.57 -25.14
CA SER A 844 6.49 34.89 -24.53
C SER A 844 5.42 35.72 -25.25
N ILE A 845 5.47 35.80 -26.59
CA ILE A 845 4.47 36.49 -27.41
C ILE A 845 3.11 35.79 -27.31
N SER A 846 3.11 34.45 -27.31
CA SER A 846 1.89 33.67 -27.07
C SER A 846 1.28 33.98 -25.69
N GLY A 847 2.12 34.10 -24.65
CA GLY A 847 1.70 34.54 -23.31
C GLY A 847 1.06 35.92 -23.31
N ILE A 848 1.68 36.90 -23.97
CA ILE A 848 1.09 38.24 -24.13
C ILE A 848 -0.30 38.17 -24.77
N VAL A 849 -0.43 37.44 -25.88
CA VAL A 849 -1.72 37.26 -26.59
C VAL A 849 -2.78 36.62 -25.68
N ARG A 850 -2.42 35.57 -24.95
CA ARG A 850 -3.35 34.90 -24.02
C ARG A 850 -3.81 35.82 -22.90
N ASN A 851 -2.90 36.56 -22.27
CA ASN A 851 -3.22 37.42 -21.14
C ASN A 851 -4.10 38.61 -21.54
N TYR A 852 -3.81 39.27 -22.66
CA TYR A 852 -4.71 40.33 -23.15
C TYR A 852 -6.08 39.80 -23.56
N LYS A 853 -6.16 38.58 -24.13
CA LYS A 853 -7.46 37.92 -24.37
C LYS A 853 -8.23 37.64 -23.07
N ARG A 854 -7.55 37.22 -21.99
CA ARG A 854 -8.17 37.05 -20.66
C ARG A 854 -8.64 38.37 -20.05
N LEU A 855 -7.91 39.45 -20.30
CA LEU A 855 -8.32 40.81 -19.94
C LEU A 855 -9.43 41.37 -20.84
N ASN A 856 -9.76 40.69 -21.94
CA ASN A 856 -10.69 41.13 -22.98
C ASN A 856 -10.31 42.51 -23.57
N ASP A 857 -9.00 42.78 -23.70
CA ASP A 857 -8.47 44.04 -24.24
C ASP A 857 -7.69 43.81 -25.54
N ILE A 858 -8.44 43.61 -26.62
CA ILE A 858 -7.88 43.35 -27.96
C ILE A 858 -7.18 44.59 -28.52
N ASN A 859 -7.62 45.80 -28.16
CA ASN A 859 -7.01 47.03 -28.66
C ASN A 859 -5.59 47.21 -28.11
N GLU A 860 -5.39 46.97 -26.81
CA GLU A 860 -4.07 47.05 -26.19
C GLU A 860 -3.16 45.90 -26.64
N LEU A 861 -3.72 44.70 -26.90
CA LEU A 861 -2.98 43.61 -27.55
C LEU A 861 -2.42 44.03 -28.90
N ILE A 862 -3.27 44.58 -29.78
CA ILE A 862 -2.85 45.03 -31.12
C ILE A 862 -1.78 46.12 -30.98
N ALA A 863 -1.97 47.09 -30.09
CA ALA A 863 -0.98 48.14 -29.84
C ALA A 863 0.36 47.57 -29.37
N ASN A 864 0.34 46.55 -28.49
CA ASN A 864 1.56 45.90 -28.00
C ASN A 864 2.29 45.13 -29.10
N LEU A 865 1.56 44.35 -29.92
CA LEU A 865 2.14 43.60 -31.04
C LEU A 865 2.72 44.54 -32.11
N ASP A 866 2.03 45.65 -32.41
CA ASP A 866 2.51 46.67 -33.36
C ASP A 866 3.76 47.39 -32.85
N ASP A 867 3.82 47.68 -31.55
CA ASP A 867 5.01 48.24 -30.91
C ASP A 867 6.20 47.25 -30.97
N LEU A 868 5.98 45.97 -30.66
CA LEU A 868 7.02 44.93 -30.77
C LEU A 868 7.52 44.77 -32.21
N HIS A 869 6.60 44.77 -33.19
CA HIS A 869 6.97 44.74 -34.60
C HIS A 869 7.79 45.97 -35.02
N THR A 870 7.39 47.16 -34.55
CA THR A 870 8.07 48.43 -34.84
C THR A 870 9.46 48.49 -34.19
N ARG A 871 9.60 48.04 -32.94
CA ARG A 871 10.88 48.08 -32.20
C ARG A 871 11.88 47.05 -32.68
N TYR A 872 11.41 45.87 -33.10
CA TYR A 872 12.25 44.73 -33.46
C TYR A 872 12.03 44.29 -34.91
N SER A 873 11.77 45.25 -35.81
CA SER A 873 11.53 44.95 -37.22
C SER A 873 12.65 44.08 -37.80
N TYR A 874 12.28 42.98 -38.46
CA TYR A 874 13.17 41.95 -39.03
C TYR A 874 13.90 41.02 -38.04
N LYS A 875 13.71 41.18 -36.73
CA LYS A 875 14.14 40.20 -35.70
C LYS A 875 13.06 39.18 -35.41
N LEU A 876 13.42 38.05 -34.79
CA LEU A 876 12.47 36.96 -34.52
C LEU A 876 11.23 37.46 -33.75
N ALA A 877 11.43 38.27 -32.71
CA ALA A 877 10.35 38.87 -31.92
C ALA A 877 9.40 39.75 -32.74
N GLY A 878 9.94 40.67 -33.53
CA GLY A 878 9.11 41.60 -34.31
C GLY A 878 8.35 40.91 -35.44
N ILE A 879 8.93 39.86 -36.04
CA ILE A 879 8.24 39.08 -37.07
C ILE A 879 7.14 38.22 -36.43
N THR A 880 7.44 37.51 -35.34
CA THR A 880 6.48 36.65 -34.63
C THR A 880 5.31 37.45 -34.07
N ALA A 881 5.54 38.65 -33.53
CA ALA A 881 4.46 39.51 -33.02
C ALA A 881 3.48 39.92 -34.14
N TYR A 882 4.02 40.24 -35.31
CA TYR A 882 3.21 40.65 -36.45
C TYR A 882 2.47 39.47 -37.09
N ASP A 883 3.08 38.29 -37.09
CA ASP A 883 2.45 37.03 -37.51
C ASP A 883 1.24 36.66 -36.63
N TYR A 884 1.37 36.78 -35.31
CA TYR A 884 0.22 36.63 -34.40
C TYR A 884 -0.89 37.66 -34.68
N SER A 885 -0.55 38.88 -35.08
CA SER A 885 -1.55 39.89 -35.45
C SER A 885 -2.36 39.50 -36.68
N VAL A 886 -1.76 38.82 -37.67
CA VAL A 886 -2.47 38.28 -38.84
C VAL A 886 -3.55 37.30 -38.41
N THR A 887 -3.22 36.37 -37.52
CA THR A 887 -4.17 35.38 -36.98
C THR A 887 -5.30 36.06 -36.18
N ILE A 888 -4.99 37.13 -35.45
CA ILE A 888 -5.99 37.89 -34.68
C ILE A 888 -6.98 38.59 -35.62
N PHE A 889 -6.51 39.35 -36.61
CA PHE A 889 -7.41 40.03 -37.57
C PHE A 889 -8.23 39.04 -38.40
N ALA A 890 -7.63 37.90 -38.79
CA ALA A 890 -8.37 36.83 -39.47
C ALA A 890 -9.48 36.24 -38.58
N GLY A 891 -9.21 36.07 -37.28
CA GLY A 891 -10.21 35.61 -36.30
C GLY A 891 -11.33 36.63 -36.03
N GLU A 892 -11.00 37.93 -36.00
CA GLU A 892 -11.96 39.04 -35.88
C GLU A 892 -12.70 39.35 -37.20
N ARG A 893 -12.42 38.59 -38.27
CA ARG A 893 -13.00 38.73 -39.61
C ARG A 893 -12.69 40.07 -40.31
N ASP A 894 -11.61 40.74 -39.91
CA ASP A 894 -11.06 41.88 -40.63
C ASP A 894 -10.02 41.40 -41.65
N PHE A 895 -10.52 40.77 -42.72
CA PHE A 895 -9.68 40.10 -43.71
C PHE A 895 -8.81 41.08 -44.52
N ASP A 896 -9.24 42.33 -44.68
CA ASP A 896 -8.46 43.35 -45.40
C ASP A 896 -7.16 43.66 -44.63
N GLU A 897 -7.26 43.87 -43.32
CA GLU A 897 -6.10 44.11 -42.47
C GLU A 897 -5.24 42.85 -42.29
N ALA A 898 -5.89 41.68 -42.12
CA ALA A 898 -5.18 40.39 -42.02
C ALA A 898 -4.32 40.09 -43.26
N LEU A 899 -4.86 40.32 -44.47
CA LEU A 899 -4.14 40.13 -45.72
C LEU A 899 -3.01 41.15 -45.90
N SER A 900 -3.26 42.42 -45.59
CA SER A 900 -2.25 43.49 -45.65
C SER A 900 -1.02 43.14 -44.81
N ARG A 901 -1.25 42.70 -43.56
CA ARG A 901 -0.18 42.30 -42.63
C ARG A 901 0.50 41.00 -43.06
N SER A 902 -0.27 40.02 -43.54
CA SER A 902 0.26 38.77 -44.07
C SER A 902 1.20 38.99 -45.26
N GLU A 903 0.89 39.93 -46.17
CA GLU A 903 1.77 40.28 -47.29
C GLU A 903 3.15 40.77 -46.82
N GLU A 904 3.19 41.56 -45.75
CA GLU A 904 4.43 42.04 -45.16
C GLU A 904 5.23 40.92 -44.46
N VAL A 905 4.57 40.03 -43.71
CA VAL A 905 5.23 38.84 -43.11
C VAL A 905 5.82 37.93 -44.19
N VAL A 906 5.05 37.60 -45.23
CA VAL A 906 5.51 36.82 -46.38
C VAL A 906 6.71 37.48 -47.04
N LYS A 907 6.67 38.81 -47.25
CA LYS A 907 7.78 39.56 -47.84
C LYS A 907 9.04 39.50 -46.98
N ILE A 908 8.92 39.55 -45.65
CA ILE A 908 10.06 39.44 -44.74
C ILE A 908 10.69 38.06 -44.84
N TYR A 909 9.92 36.98 -44.68
CA TYR A 909 10.47 35.62 -44.70
C TYR A 909 11.01 35.21 -46.07
N THR A 910 10.35 35.60 -47.16
CA THR A 910 10.81 35.27 -48.52
C THR A 910 12.08 36.03 -48.94
N SER A 911 12.46 37.08 -48.21
CA SER A 911 13.69 37.84 -48.49
C SER A 911 14.98 37.19 -47.96
N ASP A 912 14.89 36.25 -47.00
CA ASP A 912 16.04 35.51 -46.46
C ASP A 912 15.98 34.03 -46.88
N ARG A 913 16.91 33.61 -47.75
CA ARG A 913 16.99 32.22 -48.27
C ARG A 913 17.29 31.15 -47.21
N ARG A 914 17.56 31.53 -45.96
CA ARG A 914 17.77 30.60 -44.85
C ARG A 914 16.46 30.26 -44.10
N LYS A 915 15.37 30.98 -44.36
CA LYS A 915 14.08 30.84 -43.69
C LYS A 915 13.03 30.19 -44.59
N ASN A 916 13.41 29.08 -45.23
CA ASN A 916 12.56 28.44 -46.24
C ASN A 916 11.31 27.81 -45.62
N GLU A 917 11.42 27.25 -44.41
CA GLU A 917 10.28 26.66 -43.69
C GLU A 917 9.28 27.75 -43.29
N GLU A 918 9.77 28.83 -42.69
CA GLU A 918 8.93 29.93 -42.23
C GLU A 918 8.31 30.72 -43.41
N ALA A 919 9.04 30.86 -44.52
CA ALA A 919 8.48 31.42 -45.75
C ALA A 919 7.36 30.53 -46.32
N ALA A 920 7.50 29.20 -46.23
CA ALA A 920 6.47 28.27 -46.67
C ALA A 920 5.21 28.35 -45.80
N TRP A 921 5.36 28.38 -44.46
CA TRP A 921 4.25 28.54 -43.52
C TRP A 921 3.53 29.89 -43.70
N ALA A 922 4.25 31.01 -43.84
CA ALA A 922 3.62 32.31 -44.05
C ALA A 922 2.78 32.37 -45.35
N ILE A 923 3.24 31.72 -46.43
CA ILE A 923 2.49 31.63 -47.69
C ILE A 923 1.29 30.68 -47.55
N PHE A 924 1.45 29.59 -46.79
CA PHE A 924 0.36 28.67 -46.46
C PHE A 924 -0.75 29.39 -45.69
N GLU A 925 -0.40 30.08 -44.61
CA GLU A 925 -1.36 30.86 -43.81
C GLU A 925 -2.09 31.89 -44.66
N GLN A 926 -1.39 32.64 -45.52
CA GLN A 926 -2.02 33.55 -46.46
C GLN A 926 -3.03 32.84 -47.39
N GLY A 927 -2.71 31.61 -47.83
CA GLY A 927 -3.63 30.75 -48.58
C GLY A 927 -4.87 30.34 -47.78
N THR A 928 -4.71 30.00 -46.50
CA THR A 928 -5.82 29.65 -45.60
C THR A 928 -6.72 30.84 -45.29
N ILE A 929 -6.20 32.07 -45.22
CA ILE A 929 -7.03 33.28 -45.07
C ILE A 929 -7.99 33.41 -46.27
N TYR A 930 -7.49 33.23 -47.49
CA TYR A 930 -8.34 33.21 -48.69
C TYR A 930 -9.38 32.07 -48.64
N GLU A 931 -9.02 30.91 -48.09
CA GLU A 931 -9.94 29.78 -47.91
C GLU A 931 -11.06 30.06 -46.89
N ILE A 932 -10.73 30.71 -45.77
CA ILE A 932 -11.70 31.17 -44.79
C ILE A 932 -12.66 32.18 -45.44
N MET A 933 -12.15 33.13 -46.23
CA MET A 933 -12.96 34.08 -46.99
C MET A 933 -13.91 33.39 -47.98
N ILE A 934 -13.49 32.30 -48.65
CA ILE A 934 -14.35 31.48 -49.52
C ILE A 934 -15.51 30.90 -48.72
N THR A 935 -15.23 30.42 -47.49
CA THR A 935 -16.23 29.80 -46.62
C THR A 935 -17.28 30.80 -46.16
N GLU A 936 -16.90 32.05 -45.91
CA GLU A 936 -17.84 33.13 -45.58
C GLU A 936 -18.71 33.57 -46.77
N LEU A 937 -18.15 33.56 -47.99
CA LEU A 937 -18.89 33.85 -49.22
C LEU A 937 -19.88 32.73 -49.62
N ASN A 938 -19.70 31.51 -49.08
CA ASN A 938 -20.45 30.31 -49.47
C ASN A 938 -21.75 30.08 -48.69
N CYS A 939 -22.56 31.12 -48.49
CA CYS A 939 -23.96 30.98 -48.10
C CYS A 939 -24.92 31.13 -49.30
N GLY A 940 -24.78 30.27 -50.31
CA GLY A 940 -25.81 30.11 -51.36
C GLY A 940 -25.29 29.48 -52.65
N LEU A 941 -26.02 28.49 -53.17
CA LEU A 941 -25.73 27.74 -54.41
C LEU A 941 -25.61 28.66 -55.64
N GLY A 942 -24.38 29.07 -55.96
CA GLY A 942 -24.02 29.74 -57.21
C GLY A 942 -22.62 30.35 -57.10
N LYS A 943 -21.63 29.77 -57.79
CA LYS A 943 -20.24 30.26 -57.81
C LYS A 943 -20.20 31.73 -58.26
N SER A 944 -20.00 32.66 -57.34
CA SER A 944 -19.64 34.04 -57.69
C SER A 944 -18.23 34.05 -58.28
N SER A 945 -17.94 34.97 -59.20
CA SER A 945 -16.59 35.21 -59.73
C SER A 945 -15.58 35.51 -58.62
N ASP A 946 -16.05 36.05 -57.49
CA ASP A 946 -15.23 36.38 -56.32
C ASP A 946 -14.77 35.13 -55.56
N ALA A 947 -15.65 34.13 -55.37
CA ALA A 947 -15.27 32.85 -54.78
C ALA A 947 -14.30 32.07 -55.69
N LEU A 948 -14.50 32.14 -57.01
CA LEU A 948 -13.56 31.57 -58.00
C LEU A 948 -12.21 32.28 -57.98
N MET A 949 -12.18 33.60 -57.83
CA MET A 949 -10.94 34.38 -57.73
C MET A 949 -10.19 34.09 -56.43
N LEU A 950 -10.89 33.98 -55.30
CA LEU A 950 -10.29 33.59 -54.02
C LEU A 950 -9.79 32.14 -54.07
N GLN A 951 -10.57 31.22 -54.65
CA GLN A 951 -10.13 29.84 -54.87
C GLN A 951 -8.88 29.78 -55.76
N ALA A 952 -8.78 30.66 -56.76
CA ALA A 952 -7.59 30.78 -57.56
C ALA A 952 -6.38 31.29 -56.76
N LYS A 953 -6.57 32.28 -55.89
CA LYS A 953 -5.51 32.80 -55.00
C LYS A 953 -5.07 31.77 -53.96
N THR A 954 -6.00 31.05 -53.34
CA THR A 954 -5.72 29.93 -52.42
C THR A 954 -4.85 28.89 -53.12
N MET A 955 -5.28 28.42 -54.30
CA MET A 955 -4.55 27.40 -55.05
C MET A 955 -3.20 27.91 -55.57
N GLN A 956 -3.09 29.20 -55.92
CA GLN A 956 -1.83 29.84 -56.29
C GLN A 956 -0.84 29.84 -55.12
N ASN A 957 -1.27 30.16 -53.90
CA ASN A 957 -0.42 30.15 -52.72
C ASN A 957 0.01 28.72 -52.34
N PHE A 958 -0.92 27.75 -52.32
CA PHE A 958 -0.58 26.35 -52.05
C PHE A 958 0.35 25.76 -53.12
N SER A 959 0.12 26.08 -54.39
CA SER A 959 1.04 25.71 -55.49
C SER A 959 2.41 26.33 -55.30
N ARG A 960 2.47 27.57 -54.81
CA ARG A 960 3.73 28.27 -54.52
C ARG A 960 4.48 27.62 -53.37
N VAL A 961 3.80 27.22 -52.30
CA VAL A 961 4.40 26.45 -51.18
C VAL A 961 5.05 25.17 -51.70
N VAL A 962 4.28 24.34 -52.41
CA VAL A 962 4.75 23.03 -52.92
C VAL A 962 5.88 23.16 -53.95
N LYS A 963 5.85 24.21 -54.79
CA LYS A 963 6.82 24.41 -55.87
C LYS A 963 8.10 25.08 -55.42
N ASP A 964 7.98 26.18 -54.68
CA ASP A 964 9.14 27.00 -54.31
C ASP A 964 9.81 26.46 -53.03
N TYR A 965 9.09 25.68 -52.21
CA TYR A 965 9.56 25.09 -50.94
C TYR A 965 9.19 23.59 -50.80
N PRO A 966 9.62 22.72 -51.74
CA PRO A 966 9.12 21.34 -51.81
C PRO A 966 9.46 20.46 -50.60
N GLU A 967 10.54 20.76 -49.87
CA GLU A 967 11.04 19.99 -48.72
C GLU A 967 10.53 20.51 -47.36
N SER A 968 9.60 21.48 -47.35
CA SER A 968 9.08 22.06 -46.10
C SER A 968 7.92 21.24 -45.51
N GLU A 969 7.74 21.28 -44.19
CA GLU A 969 6.61 20.64 -43.50
C GLU A 969 5.27 21.21 -44.01
N ALA A 970 5.22 22.52 -44.27
CA ALA A 970 4.05 23.15 -44.90
C ALA A 970 3.72 22.55 -46.28
N SER A 971 4.73 22.17 -47.08
CA SER A 971 4.55 21.52 -48.38
C SER A 971 4.03 20.09 -48.21
N GLU A 972 4.54 19.34 -47.22
CA GLU A 972 4.00 18.03 -46.87
C GLU A 972 2.53 18.11 -46.45
N LEU A 973 2.17 19.09 -45.62
CA LEU A 973 0.79 19.31 -45.20
C LEU A 973 -0.12 19.68 -46.37
N VAL A 974 0.32 20.56 -47.27
CA VAL A 974 -0.45 20.89 -48.49
C VAL A 974 -0.65 19.65 -49.35
N ARG A 975 0.37 18.81 -49.54
CA ARG A 975 0.25 17.54 -50.28
C ARG A 975 -0.69 16.55 -49.57
N ALA A 976 -0.65 16.50 -48.23
CA ALA A 976 -1.52 15.63 -47.44
C ALA A 976 -2.99 16.06 -47.51
N LEU A 977 -3.26 17.37 -47.49
CA LEU A 977 -4.61 17.92 -47.52
C LEU A 977 -5.20 18.00 -48.94
N TYR A 978 -4.38 18.30 -49.95
CA TYR A 978 -4.84 18.66 -51.30
C TYR A 978 -4.30 17.76 -52.44
N GLY A 979 -3.39 16.82 -52.12
CA GLY A 979 -2.81 15.87 -53.08
C GLY A 979 -1.52 16.35 -53.77
N GLU A 980 -0.82 15.43 -54.43
CA GLU A 980 0.45 15.72 -55.14
C GLU A 980 0.27 16.55 -56.43
N ASP A 981 -0.86 16.39 -57.11
CA ASP A 981 -1.19 17.07 -58.37
C ASP A 981 -2.15 18.24 -58.11
N LEU A 982 -1.63 19.38 -57.65
CA LEU A 982 -2.44 20.60 -57.48
C LEU A 982 -2.87 21.15 -58.86
N PRO A 983 -4.18 21.36 -59.10
CA PRO A 983 -4.67 21.79 -60.40
C PRO A 983 -4.24 23.24 -60.73
N TYR A 984 -3.65 23.42 -61.92
CA TYR A 984 -3.48 24.75 -62.53
C TYR A 984 -4.87 25.33 -62.87
N VAL A 985 -5.20 26.50 -62.32
CA VAL A 985 -6.54 27.08 -62.47
C VAL A 985 -6.75 27.55 -63.92
N GLU A 986 -7.71 26.92 -64.63
CA GLU A 986 -8.15 27.32 -65.97
C GLU A 986 -8.77 28.74 -65.97
N GLN A 987 -8.57 29.46 -67.08
CA GLN A 987 -9.03 30.85 -67.27
C GLN A 987 -10.51 31.03 -66.93
N ILE A 988 -10.80 32.06 -66.12
CA ILE A 988 -12.15 32.55 -65.81
C ILE A 988 -12.89 32.85 -67.13
N VAL A 989 -13.96 32.10 -67.43
CA VAL A 989 -14.82 32.33 -68.60
C VAL A 989 -15.70 33.53 -68.33
N ILE A 990 -15.45 34.64 -69.03
CA ILE A 990 -16.23 35.88 -68.91
C ILE A 990 -17.54 35.70 -69.71
N PRO A 991 -18.72 35.97 -69.11
CA PRO A 991 -20.01 35.91 -69.81
C PRO A 991 -20.05 36.83 -71.04
N GLU A 992 -20.74 36.48 -72.11
CA GLU A 992 -20.79 37.32 -73.32
C GLU A 992 -21.84 38.44 -73.26
N ASN A 993 -22.83 38.35 -72.37
CA ASN A 993 -23.97 39.27 -72.31
C ASN A 993 -24.31 39.67 -70.87
N PHE A 994 -24.83 40.88 -70.69
CA PHE A 994 -25.49 41.27 -69.44
C PHE A 994 -26.75 40.41 -69.24
N THR A 995 -26.84 39.72 -68.11
CA THR A 995 -27.97 38.82 -67.81
C THR A 995 -28.39 38.96 -66.35
N LEU A 996 -29.69 39.09 -66.05
CA LEU A 996 -30.22 38.84 -64.70
C LEU A 996 -30.78 37.41 -64.68
N HIS A 997 -30.17 36.53 -63.89
CA HIS A 997 -30.61 35.14 -63.79
C HIS A 997 -31.89 35.01 -62.97
N PRO A 998 -32.67 33.92 -63.14
CA PRO A 998 -33.81 33.62 -62.30
C PRO A 998 -33.46 33.66 -60.81
N ILE A 999 -34.18 34.49 -60.06
CA ILE A 999 -34.02 34.62 -58.60
C ILE A 999 -34.41 33.31 -57.90
N TYR A 1000 -33.53 32.78 -57.05
CA TYR A 1000 -33.75 31.52 -56.32
C TYR A 1000 -33.25 31.61 -54.86
N PRO A 1001 -33.95 31.02 -53.89
CA PRO A 1001 -35.29 30.43 -53.99
C PRO A 1001 -36.39 31.46 -54.31
N ASN A 1002 -37.45 31.06 -55.02
CA ASN A 1002 -38.61 31.92 -55.30
C ASN A 1002 -39.88 31.06 -55.49
N PRO A 1003 -40.83 31.04 -54.53
CA PRO A 1003 -40.83 31.84 -53.31
C PRO A 1003 -39.69 31.51 -52.34
N PHE A 1004 -39.30 32.48 -51.52
CA PHE A 1004 -38.30 32.28 -50.46
C PHE A 1004 -38.85 32.56 -49.07
N ASN A 1005 -38.28 31.88 -48.07
CA ASN A 1005 -38.38 32.19 -46.64
C ASN A 1005 -36.95 32.45 -46.13
N ALA A 1006 -36.75 33.48 -45.31
CA ALA A 1006 -35.46 34.05 -44.88
C ALA A 1006 -34.64 34.81 -45.94
N THR A 1007 -34.05 34.16 -46.95
CA THR A 1007 -33.16 34.80 -47.93
C THR A 1007 -33.40 34.32 -49.37
N THR A 1008 -33.09 35.16 -50.35
CA THR A 1008 -33.05 34.81 -51.78
C THR A 1008 -31.79 35.34 -52.43
N THR A 1009 -31.30 34.65 -53.46
CA THR A 1009 -30.11 35.05 -54.20
C THR A 1009 -30.47 35.66 -55.55
N ILE A 1010 -29.83 36.78 -55.87
CA ILE A 1010 -29.96 37.55 -57.11
C ILE A 1010 -28.65 37.41 -57.86
N CYS A 1011 -28.64 36.60 -58.92
CA CYS A 1011 -27.44 36.37 -59.74
C CYS A 1011 -27.49 37.19 -61.03
N PHE A 1012 -26.38 37.80 -61.43
CA PHE A 1012 -26.28 38.55 -62.69
C PHE A 1012 -24.90 38.45 -63.32
N ASP A 1013 -24.85 38.48 -64.64
CA ASP A 1013 -23.62 38.38 -65.43
C ASP A 1013 -23.21 39.73 -66.01
N LEU A 1014 -21.89 39.99 -66.02
CA LEU A 1014 -21.25 41.15 -66.62
C LEU A 1014 -20.21 40.71 -67.66
N PRO A 1015 -20.38 41.04 -68.95
CA PRO A 1015 -19.36 40.78 -69.97
C PRO A 1015 -18.15 41.71 -69.90
N GLU A 1016 -18.30 42.86 -69.23
CA GLU A 1016 -17.25 43.85 -69.02
C GLU A 1016 -17.46 44.55 -67.67
N PRO A 1017 -16.39 45.16 -67.09
CA PRO A 1017 -16.51 45.81 -65.80
C PRO A 1017 -17.46 47.01 -65.85
N ALA A 1018 -18.58 46.94 -65.12
CA ALA A 1018 -19.68 47.89 -65.23
C ALA A 1018 -20.22 48.34 -63.86
N LYS A 1019 -20.89 49.50 -63.83
CA LYS A 1019 -21.64 49.95 -62.64
C LYS A 1019 -23.00 49.26 -62.62
N VAL A 1020 -23.27 48.57 -61.51
CA VAL A 1020 -24.51 47.83 -61.30
C VAL A 1020 -25.46 48.65 -60.43
N ASN A 1021 -26.72 48.79 -60.84
CA ASN A 1021 -27.77 49.42 -60.05
C ASN A 1021 -28.90 48.42 -59.82
N LEU A 1022 -28.98 47.89 -58.59
CA LEU A 1022 -29.98 46.92 -58.19
C LEU A 1022 -30.95 47.56 -57.18
N LYS A 1023 -32.24 47.50 -57.51
CA LYS A 1023 -33.33 48.06 -56.69
C LYS A 1023 -34.46 47.07 -56.55
N ILE A 1024 -35.08 47.05 -55.39
CA ILE A 1024 -36.25 46.22 -55.09
C ILE A 1024 -37.41 47.13 -54.76
N TYR A 1025 -38.56 46.84 -55.37
CA TYR A 1025 -39.80 47.58 -55.21
C TYR A 1025 -40.90 46.68 -54.66
N ASP A 1026 -41.81 47.24 -53.89
CA ASP A 1026 -43.08 46.58 -53.60
C ASP A 1026 -44.00 46.53 -54.85
N ILE A 1027 -45.16 45.89 -54.72
CA ILE A 1027 -46.12 45.77 -55.82
C ILE A 1027 -46.72 47.11 -56.26
N LEU A 1028 -46.64 48.16 -55.43
CA LEU A 1028 -47.08 49.52 -55.74
C LEU A 1028 -45.98 50.33 -56.45
N GLY A 1029 -44.79 49.77 -56.62
CA GLY A 1029 -43.64 50.43 -57.25
C GLY A 1029 -42.84 51.33 -56.30
N VAL A 1030 -43.05 51.22 -54.99
CA VAL A 1030 -42.26 51.94 -53.98
C VAL A 1030 -40.96 51.19 -53.75
N GLU A 1031 -39.84 51.91 -53.82
CA GLU A 1031 -38.51 51.34 -53.58
C GLU A 1031 -38.35 50.97 -52.09
N VAL A 1032 -38.16 49.69 -51.81
CA VAL A 1032 -38.02 49.15 -50.44
C VAL A 1032 -36.57 48.84 -50.08
N TRP A 1033 -35.74 48.54 -51.08
CA TRP A 1033 -34.33 48.26 -50.90
C TRP A 1033 -33.55 48.68 -52.15
N SER A 1034 -32.31 49.12 -51.95
CA SER A 1034 -31.38 49.35 -53.05
C SER A 1034 -29.97 49.09 -52.57
N MET A 1035 -29.09 48.71 -53.49
CA MET A 1035 -27.66 48.60 -53.20
C MET A 1035 -27.07 49.97 -52.84
N GLU A 1036 -26.53 50.12 -51.62
CA GLU A 1036 -25.91 51.36 -51.14
C GLU A 1036 -24.46 51.47 -51.63
N SER A 1037 -24.31 51.81 -52.91
CA SER A 1037 -23.09 52.46 -53.40
C SER A 1037 -23.34 53.03 -54.79
N ARG A 1038 -23.23 54.35 -54.93
CA ARG A 1038 -23.30 55.01 -56.24
C ARG A 1038 -22.01 54.83 -57.06
N ASN A 1039 -20.99 54.13 -56.53
CA ASN A 1039 -19.65 54.06 -57.13
C ASN A 1039 -19.00 52.66 -57.20
N THR A 1040 -19.62 51.58 -56.73
CA THR A 1040 -19.01 50.24 -56.85
C THR A 1040 -19.13 49.76 -58.30
N ARG A 1041 -17.98 49.63 -58.96
CA ARG A 1041 -17.84 49.00 -60.28
C ARG A 1041 -17.58 47.52 -60.03
N TYR A 1042 -18.36 46.66 -60.65
CA TYR A 1042 -18.14 45.21 -60.61
C TYR A 1042 -17.27 44.82 -61.81
N GLU A 1043 -16.38 43.86 -61.63
CA GLU A 1043 -15.53 43.32 -62.70
C GLU A 1043 -16.33 42.43 -63.67
N ALA A 1044 -15.76 42.13 -64.84
CA ALA A 1044 -16.39 41.19 -65.78
C ALA A 1044 -16.46 39.79 -65.15
N GLY A 1045 -17.63 39.15 -65.17
CA GLY A 1045 -17.89 37.88 -64.49
C GLY A 1045 -19.33 37.71 -64.04
N SER A 1046 -19.61 36.57 -63.40
CA SER A 1046 -20.91 36.27 -62.79
C SER A 1046 -20.91 36.67 -61.31
N HIS A 1047 -21.89 37.45 -60.91
CA HIS A 1047 -22.02 38.02 -59.56
C HIS A 1047 -23.30 37.56 -58.88
N SER A 1048 -23.30 37.52 -57.56
CA SER A 1048 -24.48 37.15 -56.75
C SER A 1048 -24.66 38.08 -55.57
N ILE A 1049 -25.90 38.51 -55.32
CA ILE A 1049 -26.29 39.31 -54.16
C ILE A 1049 -27.37 38.57 -53.38
N ILE A 1050 -27.16 38.38 -52.08
CA ILE A 1050 -28.16 37.79 -51.19
C ILE A 1050 -29.05 38.89 -50.62
N TRP A 1051 -30.37 38.70 -50.70
CA TRP A 1051 -31.34 39.59 -50.09
C TRP A 1051 -32.15 38.84 -49.03
N SER A 1052 -32.17 39.36 -47.81
CA SER A 1052 -32.83 38.76 -46.64
C SER A 1052 -34.29 39.20 -46.45
N GLY A 1053 -34.95 39.72 -47.50
CA GLY A 1053 -36.31 40.23 -47.38
C GLY A 1053 -36.43 41.44 -46.45
N THR A 1054 -35.37 42.22 -46.31
CA THR A 1054 -35.30 43.42 -45.44
C THR A 1054 -35.27 44.70 -46.27
N ASN A 1055 -35.71 45.82 -45.67
CA ASN A 1055 -35.60 47.15 -46.24
C ASN A 1055 -34.20 47.75 -46.01
N ARG A 1056 -33.97 49.00 -46.46
CA ARG A 1056 -32.67 49.70 -46.26
C ARG A 1056 -32.23 49.85 -44.79
N GLN A 1057 -33.15 49.88 -43.84
CA GLN A 1057 -32.81 49.95 -42.41
C GLN A 1057 -32.58 48.57 -41.77
N GLY A 1058 -32.54 47.49 -42.56
CA GLY A 1058 -32.45 46.12 -42.06
C GLY A 1058 -33.76 45.60 -41.45
N LEU A 1059 -34.87 46.34 -41.57
CA LEU A 1059 -36.16 45.90 -41.03
C LEU A 1059 -36.84 44.90 -41.98
N PRO A 1060 -37.44 43.82 -41.47
CA PRO A 1060 -37.99 42.77 -42.31
C PRO A 1060 -39.30 43.20 -42.99
N LEU A 1061 -39.42 42.98 -44.29
CA LEU A 1061 -40.58 43.34 -45.10
C LEU A 1061 -41.75 42.36 -44.90
N SER A 1062 -42.97 42.74 -45.29
CA SER A 1062 -44.15 41.87 -45.17
C SER A 1062 -44.16 40.77 -46.23
N THR A 1063 -44.80 39.64 -45.94
CA THR A 1063 -45.11 38.58 -46.92
C THR A 1063 -45.80 39.19 -48.14
N GLY A 1064 -45.27 38.95 -49.34
CA GLY A 1064 -45.80 39.60 -50.54
C GLY A 1064 -44.93 39.46 -51.78
N LEU A 1065 -45.44 39.98 -52.89
CA LEU A 1065 -44.75 40.02 -54.19
C LEU A 1065 -43.92 41.30 -54.31
N TYR A 1066 -42.65 41.15 -54.66
CA TYR A 1066 -41.68 42.22 -54.88
C TYR A 1066 -41.10 42.17 -56.29
N LEU A 1067 -40.64 43.32 -56.78
CA LEU A 1067 -40.02 43.47 -58.09
C LEU A 1067 -38.56 43.85 -57.93
N ILE A 1068 -37.65 43.00 -58.42
CA ILE A 1068 -36.21 43.27 -58.44
C ILE A 1068 -35.85 43.79 -59.81
N ARG A 1069 -35.29 44.99 -59.89
CA ARG A 1069 -34.81 45.61 -61.12
C ARG A 1069 -33.29 45.77 -61.09
N LEU A 1070 -32.64 45.13 -62.05
CA LEU A 1070 -31.22 45.34 -62.37
C LEU A 1070 -31.12 46.37 -63.50
N THR A 1071 -30.23 47.35 -63.37
CA THR A 1071 -29.91 48.32 -64.43
C THR A 1071 -28.40 48.45 -64.56
N ILE A 1072 -27.90 48.21 -65.76
CA ILE A 1072 -26.47 48.29 -66.12
C ILE A 1072 -26.37 49.03 -67.45
N HIS A 1073 -25.78 50.22 -67.49
CA HIS A 1073 -25.78 51.09 -68.66
C HIS A 1073 -27.18 51.29 -69.30
N LYS A 1074 -27.44 50.68 -70.47
CA LYS A 1074 -28.75 50.66 -71.16
C LYS A 1074 -29.55 49.37 -70.94
N PHE A 1075 -28.92 48.34 -70.38
CA PHE A 1075 -29.57 47.08 -70.04
C PHE A 1075 -30.40 47.28 -68.76
N SER A 1076 -31.66 46.88 -68.79
CA SER A 1076 -32.50 46.85 -67.61
C SER A 1076 -33.43 45.64 -67.67
N GLU A 1077 -33.39 44.83 -66.63
CA GLU A 1077 -34.23 43.65 -66.48
C GLU A 1077 -34.95 43.72 -65.14
N THR A 1078 -36.20 43.25 -65.09
CA THR A 1078 -37.00 43.21 -63.86
C THR A 1078 -37.59 41.82 -63.68
N GLN A 1079 -37.38 41.22 -62.52
CA GLN A 1079 -37.94 39.92 -62.15
C GLN A 1079 -38.82 40.03 -60.90
N LYS A 1080 -39.79 39.12 -60.79
CA LYS A 1080 -40.72 39.04 -59.67
C LYS A 1080 -40.18 38.06 -58.63
N VAL A 1081 -40.28 38.41 -57.35
CA VAL A 1081 -39.94 37.51 -56.25
C VAL A 1081 -41.03 37.49 -55.19
N LEU A 1082 -41.36 36.31 -54.69
CA LEU A 1082 -42.39 36.12 -53.66
C LEU A 1082 -41.70 35.82 -52.32
N LEU A 1083 -41.85 36.72 -51.35
CA LEU A 1083 -41.42 36.51 -49.96
C LEU A 1083 -42.55 35.84 -49.18
N LEU A 1084 -42.30 34.63 -48.65
CA LEU A 1084 -43.14 33.90 -47.72
C LEU A 1084 -42.49 33.96 -46.33
N LYS A 1085 -43.21 34.46 -45.33
CA LYS A 1085 -42.76 34.40 -43.93
C LYS A 1085 -43.43 33.23 -43.25
#